data_AF-A0A4S3TQC6-F1
#
_entry.id   AF-A0A4S3TQC6-F1
#
_cell.length_a   1.000
_cell.length_b   1.000
_cell.length_c   1.000
_cell.angle_alpha   90.00
_cell.angle_beta   90.00
_cell.angle_gamma   90.00
#
_symmetry.space_group_name_H-M   'P 1'
#
loop_
_entity.id
_entity.type
_entity.pdbx_description
1 polymer ?
#
loop_
_entity_poly.entity_id
_entity_poly.type
_entity_poly.pdbx_seq_one_letter_code
_entity_poly.pdbx_strand_id
1 'polypeptide(L)'
;MNRELVVVLALVMATSAVALPMLGGGIAAATTDAEPDGQSSIDSGSALESADTTIAASAVDTIQAVDGTQDDADAVEAGVDDGIDLLQSQGIEVSQAQRTAALETAEAAAAQHQEASAEQVQAATAGAVAGTLVQEQRIEVDQVQVAVGGATEGALAQHQQANATQLQAAAWGGTHGAVAQSQRVDLEQLQVAAYGATAGAASEAGEREIGHVPTIQEATQGGAYGVLEQYQTLTAEQRQQVTLEHVQFAATGASAGALEGTTEAALETEQDVAVEQYQHADIKQVQKAAAGAAAGAIDQRQTVTVEQTQAAARGAGSGPLKTVQATDLEQIQRISITQIQAASFGAAKGSIEQHQAATVEQIQAAADGAAHGALVQEQTVSVTQIQHAATGAATGALETAVQEQIVDVEQIQAAASGASEGAVIQRQVVDVSQVQSLASGGGSGALVQHQEATVEQIQSAAKGASQETARAVQYQRISVTQLQTLTQETAADATAYAVSEGFDDETQLVQFIEIDVVQKLETIDELEGTASISIVDQESDGETVIVGSVELSAGGFVAIYDGVAADVDPDDVTGVSDYLEAGEYDDLEITLEDALEESQPVVAVVHHDTTEDQTFQYVESGGVEDEPYVTDGGGPVLDGAFVTIEDEPDEPTATLTVTDQAGDGESLVVDDASAPVDYGLIVSDEDGAQLGESIPFNATETVENESIGLDPALEDDATLEVAVVDAADEDPIESETIEYTLEDKPPAFEAEFPTCQRGEITGSFEDGDSVIVATGFYEASGFGNTLGEYGITVGDDVEAPLEGTIVFEVGEEFAVTETDEGGFIEVPPGEFGAAITGIASPDAIPGSIDHPNPDASDCLEDVRPGLPTLEVVDATPADDTASDDIDTEPSPDGETIDVTFGYTNPNESPLPLGSEFVEGTTEDEPIAELEPEEGEFTVEWIPESDEEQLVWGVDMTRYDYDEDAVEPAATPPAGEILPDEPAEPAIFDAAITNVTDPVTQGEPIDVDAEIENVGGESDTQAIELAIADEVRDSTEVTLEPNATDIVSLSASIDDLEPGDYPLTVSSANETVETTVTIEPVDEAGEFVLTDLSGPPTGIAGEDVTLVATITNEGEAAASQTVTYTVDDEVVVEETVELEPGLWTTETFSAELPPGESSHTIATDDDEASLTITAQDVPGTDDIFEEGPTEDGPETEPEEEPTEDAPAEDDTEETPTEDDTEETPENESGDDAPDAADGDEVGTDTENGPATAADS
;
A
#
# COMPACT_ATOMS: atom_id res chain seq x y z
N MET A 1 -51.78 13.22 -9.03
CA MET A 1 -52.69 14.17 -9.70
C MET A 1 -51.88 15.29 -10.39
N ASN A 2 -51.66 15.11 -11.70
CA ASN A 2 -51.35 16.04 -12.81
C ASN A 2 -50.52 17.32 -12.63
N ARG A 3 -49.29 17.24 -13.20
CA ARG A 3 -48.70 18.05 -14.31
C ARG A 3 -49.20 19.49 -14.53
N GLU A 4 -48.26 20.46 -14.57
CA GLU A 4 -47.96 21.21 -15.80
C GLU A 4 -46.59 21.92 -15.77
N LEU A 5 -45.86 21.71 -16.86
CA LEU A 5 -44.58 22.27 -17.28
C LEU A 5 -44.78 23.69 -17.88
N VAL A 6 -43.75 24.56 -17.85
CA VAL A 6 -43.31 25.42 -18.99
C VAL A 6 -42.16 26.37 -18.58
N VAL A 7 -41.08 26.24 -19.34
CA VAL A 7 -39.85 27.04 -19.49
C VAL A 7 -40.12 28.49 -19.92
N VAL A 8 -39.22 29.46 -19.59
CA VAL A 8 -38.65 30.49 -20.51
C VAL A 8 -37.91 31.65 -19.81
N LEU A 9 -36.65 31.82 -20.25
CA LEU A 9 -35.78 33.02 -20.41
C LEU A 9 -35.05 33.71 -19.25
N ALA A 10 -33.74 33.73 -19.45
CA ALA A 10 -32.69 34.58 -18.87
C ALA A 10 -32.87 36.10 -19.12
N LEU A 11 -32.38 36.90 -18.16
CA LEU A 11 -31.98 38.30 -18.40
C LEU A 11 -30.93 38.82 -17.38
N VAL A 12 -29.66 38.73 -17.79
CA VAL A 12 -28.52 39.67 -17.64
C VAL A 12 -28.65 40.85 -16.66
N MET A 13 -27.68 40.97 -15.74
CA MET A 13 -27.06 42.26 -15.36
C MET A 13 -25.54 42.12 -15.22
N ALA A 14 -24.83 42.45 -16.29
CA ALA A 14 -23.41 42.82 -16.27
C ALA A 14 -23.28 44.28 -16.72
N THR A 15 -22.59 45.11 -15.91
CA THR A 15 -22.08 46.43 -16.31
C THR A 15 -20.64 46.54 -15.79
N SER A 16 -19.62 46.43 -16.67
CA SER A 16 -18.88 47.55 -17.32
C SER A 16 -17.71 48.07 -16.44
N ALA A 17 -16.47 48.34 -16.89
CA ALA A 17 -15.91 48.60 -18.23
C ALA A 17 -14.34 48.60 -18.17
N VAL A 18 -13.61 47.96 -19.10
CA VAL A 18 -13.00 48.47 -20.37
C VAL A 18 -11.57 49.06 -20.25
N ALA A 19 -10.61 48.50 -21.02
CA ALA A 19 -9.99 49.18 -22.18
C ALA A 19 -8.95 48.33 -22.96
N LEU A 20 -9.37 47.80 -24.11
CA LEU A 20 -8.56 47.65 -25.33
C LEU A 20 -8.84 48.84 -26.28
N PRO A 21 -7.93 49.15 -27.21
CA PRO A 21 -8.30 49.67 -28.53
C PRO A 21 -7.90 48.64 -29.61
N MET A 22 -8.87 48.12 -30.38
CA MET A 22 -9.33 48.64 -31.69
C MET A 22 -8.39 48.30 -32.85
N LEU A 23 -8.82 47.91 -34.06
CA LEU A 23 -10.09 47.49 -34.68
C LEU A 23 -9.75 47.42 -36.18
N GLY A 24 -10.35 46.50 -36.95
CA GLY A 24 -10.57 46.76 -38.38
C GLY A 24 -10.52 45.55 -39.30
N GLY A 25 -11.64 44.82 -39.40
CA GLY A 25 -11.84 43.80 -40.41
C GLY A 25 -12.17 44.34 -41.80
N GLY A 26 -12.27 43.40 -42.76
CA GLY A 26 -13.18 43.53 -43.88
C GLY A 26 -12.64 43.19 -45.26
N ILE A 27 -13.07 42.01 -45.76
CA ILE A 27 -13.64 41.72 -47.09
C ILE A 27 -12.93 42.16 -48.40
N ALA A 28 -12.84 41.15 -49.28
CA ALA A 28 -12.95 41.17 -50.76
C ALA A 28 -11.68 41.23 -51.63
N ALA A 29 -11.45 40.07 -52.27
CA ALA A 29 -11.32 39.86 -53.71
C ALA A 29 -10.27 40.62 -54.56
N ALA A 30 -9.49 39.77 -55.26
CA ALA A 30 -9.12 39.87 -56.67
C ALA A 30 -7.90 40.74 -57.09
N THR A 31 -6.88 39.99 -57.51
CA THR A 31 -6.13 40.10 -58.77
C THR A 31 -5.01 41.14 -58.91
N THR A 32 -3.82 40.61 -59.23
CA THR A 32 -3.00 40.78 -60.47
C THR A 32 -1.53 41.19 -60.30
N ASP A 33 -0.69 40.40 -60.99
CA ASP A 33 0.66 40.63 -61.53
C ASP A 33 1.86 40.57 -60.55
N ALA A 34 2.94 39.80 -60.77
CA ALA A 34 3.43 39.11 -61.96
C ALA A 34 4.47 38.02 -61.58
N GLU A 35 4.37 36.91 -62.29
CA GLU A 35 5.37 35.86 -62.57
C GLU A 35 6.64 36.42 -63.29
N PRO A 36 7.76 35.66 -63.50
CA PRO A 36 7.71 34.25 -63.87
C PRO A 36 8.88 33.29 -63.51
N ASP A 37 8.54 32.02 -63.73
CA ASP A 37 9.29 30.93 -64.38
C ASP A 37 10.22 30.02 -63.57
N GLY A 38 9.82 28.75 -63.51
CA GLY A 38 10.74 27.64 -63.23
C GLY A 38 10.27 26.18 -63.18
N GLN A 39 9.11 25.79 -63.75
CA GLN A 39 8.74 24.43 -64.26
C GLN A 39 8.64 23.24 -63.25
N SER A 40 7.43 22.71 -62.94
CA SER A 40 6.54 21.74 -63.66
C SER A 40 6.92 20.26 -63.40
N SER A 41 6.03 19.31 -63.06
CA SER A 41 4.64 19.03 -63.49
C SER A 41 3.98 17.95 -62.57
N ILE A 42 2.74 18.11 -62.06
CA ILE A 42 1.41 17.59 -62.56
C ILE A 42 1.26 16.05 -62.36
N ASP A 43 0.24 15.45 -61.73
CA ASP A 43 -1.22 15.63 -61.89
C ASP A 43 -2.09 14.98 -60.79
N SER A 44 -3.20 15.67 -60.44
CA SER A 44 -4.60 15.26 -60.10
C SER A 44 -4.95 14.03 -59.24
N GLY A 45 -5.93 14.06 -58.33
CA GLY A 45 -6.86 15.14 -57.95
C GLY A 45 -8.03 14.65 -57.05
N SER A 46 -8.58 15.60 -56.26
CA SER A 46 -9.97 15.81 -55.76
C SER A 46 -10.76 14.67 -55.11
N ALA A 47 -11.67 14.85 -54.15
CA ALA A 47 -12.11 15.92 -53.23
C ALA A 47 -13.42 15.40 -52.57
N LEU A 48 -13.58 15.60 -51.25
CA LEU A 48 -14.82 15.77 -50.44
C LEU A 48 -15.92 14.67 -50.57
N GLU A 49 -16.47 14.09 -49.50
CA GLU A 49 -17.16 14.71 -48.36
C GLU A 49 -17.36 13.66 -47.22
N SER A 50 -17.31 14.14 -45.97
CA SER A 50 -17.81 13.65 -44.66
C SER A 50 -18.92 12.56 -44.65
N ALA A 51 -19.10 11.70 -43.63
CA ALA A 51 -18.63 11.60 -42.24
C ALA A 51 -18.84 10.16 -41.74
N ASP A 52 -18.04 9.66 -40.81
CA ASP A 52 -18.54 9.05 -39.56
C ASP A 52 -17.42 8.95 -38.51
N THR A 53 -17.83 8.97 -37.24
CA THR A 53 -17.01 9.12 -36.04
C THR A 53 -16.70 7.75 -35.46
N THR A 54 -15.42 7.38 -35.44
CA THR A 54 -14.88 6.32 -34.59
C THR A 54 -13.64 6.88 -33.89
N ILE A 55 -13.64 6.84 -32.55
CA ILE A 55 -12.49 7.21 -31.72
C ILE A 55 -11.77 5.92 -31.36
N ALA A 56 -10.66 5.66 -32.04
CA ALA A 56 -9.57 4.80 -31.58
C ALA A 56 -8.28 5.18 -32.35
N ALA A 57 -7.15 5.16 -31.63
CA ALA A 57 -5.78 5.10 -32.15
C ALA A 57 -5.30 6.23 -33.08
N SER A 58 -5.00 7.40 -32.51
CA SER A 58 -3.91 8.25 -33.02
C SER A 58 -3.37 9.18 -31.92
N ALA A 59 -2.35 8.70 -31.20
CA ALA A 59 -1.48 9.54 -30.38
C ALA A 59 0.00 9.28 -30.71
N VAL A 60 0.31 9.18 -32.00
CA VAL A 60 1.64 9.54 -32.51
C VAL A 60 1.41 10.46 -33.71
N ASP A 61 0.96 11.69 -33.44
CA ASP A 61 1.16 12.79 -34.38
C ASP A 61 2.12 13.78 -33.75
N THR A 62 3.34 13.76 -34.29
CA THR A 62 4.30 14.87 -34.37
C THR A 62 4.07 15.99 -33.37
N ILE A 63 4.71 15.90 -32.20
CA ILE A 63 4.87 17.05 -31.30
C ILE A 63 5.48 18.17 -32.13
N GLN A 64 4.69 19.20 -32.42
CA GLN A 64 5.23 20.45 -32.93
C GLN A 64 6.16 20.98 -31.83
N ALA A 65 7.46 20.99 -32.10
CA ALA A 65 8.46 21.69 -31.30
C ALA A 65 7.95 23.11 -31.00
N VAL A 66 7.41 23.28 -29.80
CA VAL A 66 7.15 24.58 -29.20
C VAL A 66 8.49 24.99 -28.61
N ASP A 67 9.01 26.13 -29.04
CA ASP A 67 10.32 26.70 -28.71
C ASP A 67 10.45 26.86 -27.17
N GLY A 68 10.89 25.80 -26.49
CA GLY A 68 11.36 25.86 -25.10
C GLY A 68 12.49 26.88 -25.02
N THR A 69 12.64 27.57 -23.88
CA THR A 69 13.77 28.48 -23.79
C THR A 69 15.05 27.64 -23.82
N GLN A 70 16.07 28.12 -24.52
CA GLN A 70 17.36 27.41 -24.58
C GLN A 70 17.92 27.14 -23.16
N ASP A 71 17.55 27.98 -22.19
CA ASP A 71 17.92 27.84 -20.79
C ASP A 71 17.22 26.64 -20.10
N ASP A 72 16.00 26.26 -20.50
CA ASP A 72 15.28 25.09 -19.94
C ASP A 72 15.83 23.77 -20.48
N ALA A 73 16.15 23.72 -21.78
CA ALA A 73 16.77 22.53 -22.39
C ALA A 73 18.16 22.26 -21.81
N ASP A 74 18.97 23.32 -21.61
CA ASP A 74 20.27 23.22 -20.96
C ASP A 74 20.14 22.75 -19.49
N ALA A 75 19.06 23.15 -18.79
CA ALA A 75 18.79 22.75 -17.41
C ALA A 75 18.32 21.28 -17.30
N VAL A 76 17.47 20.82 -18.22
CA VAL A 76 17.05 19.42 -18.31
C VAL A 76 18.25 18.52 -18.60
N GLU A 77 19.10 18.88 -19.57
CA GLU A 77 20.30 18.11 -19.88
C GLU A 77 21.24 18.00 -18.67
N ALA A 78 21.49 19.13 -17.99
CA ALA A 78 22.27 19.14 -16.76
C ALA A 78 21.63 18.29 -15.65
N GLY A 79 20.31 18.30 -15.51
CA GLY A 79 19.59 17.50 -14.52
C GLY A 79 19.68 16.01 -14.79
N VAL A 80 19.49 15.58 -16.05
CA VAL A 80 19.66 14.17 -16.43
C VAL A 80 21.08 13.71 -16.17
N ASP A 81 22.08 14.52 -16.55
CA ASP A 81 23.49 14.17 -16.35
C ASP A 81 23.85 14.12 -14.85
N ASP A 82 23.37 15.07 -14.02
CA ASP A 82 23.58 15.03 -12.56
C ASP A 82 22.96 13.78 -11.91
N GLY A 83 21.76 13.37 -12.37
CA GLY A 83 21.11 12.16 -11.91
C GLY A 83 21.88 10.89 -12.30
N ILE A 84 22.40 10.83 -13.52
CA ILE A 84 23.24 9.72 -14.00
C ILE A 84 24.60 9.69 -13.28
N ASP A 85 25.25 10.83 -13.09
CA ASP A 85 26.52 10.94 -12.38
C ASP A 85 26.38 10.45 -10.93
N LEU A 86 25.24 10.74 -10.28
CA LEU A 86 24.92 10.22 -8.95
C LEU A 86 24.83 8.68 -8.95
N LEU A 87 24.15 8.10 -9.94
CA LEU A 87 24.01 6.64 -10.08
C LEU A 87 25.35 5.96 -10.37
N GLN A 88 26.13 6.52 -11.30
CA GLN A 88 27.47 6.03 -11.63
C GLN A 88 28.42 6.09 -10.42
N SER A 89 28.27 7.10 -9.56
CA SER A 89 29.03 7.17 -8.30
C SER A 89 28.67 6.05 -7.30
N GLN A 90 27.50 5.44 -7.47
CA GLN A 90 27.01 4.30 -6.69
C GLN A 90 27.27 2.96 -7.39
N GLY A 91 28.00 2.96 -8.51
CA GLY A 91 28.29 1.76 -9.30
C GLY A 91 27.23 1.41 -10.33
N ILE A 92 26.19 2.23 -10.50
CA ILE A 92 25.04 1.94 -11.36
C ILE A 92 25.30 2.40 -12.80
N GLU A 93 25.32 1.47 -13.75
CA GLU A 93 25.49 1.80 -15.18
C GLU A 93 24.17 2.19 -15.84
N VAL A 94 24.17 3.33 -16.56
CA VAL A 94 22.98 3.83 -17.29
C VAL A 94 23.23 3.77 -18.79
N SER A 95 22.33 3.08 -19.51
CA SER A 95 22.42 2.94 -20.96
C SER A 95 22.11 4.26 -21.69
N GLN A 96 22.60 4.38 -22.93
CA GLN A 96 22.31 5.56 -23.75
C GLN A 96 20.81 5.67 -24.11
N ALA A 97 20.11 4.54 -24.22
CA ALA A 97 18.67 4.51 -24.48
C ALA A 97 17.88 5.10 -23.30
N GLN A 98 18.21 4.67 -22.07
CA GLN A 98 17.59 5.21 -20.85
C GLN A 98 17.88 6.71 -20.67
N ARG A 99 19.13 7.16 -20.94
CA ARG A 99 19.45 8.60 -20.94
C ARG A 99 18.60 9.37 -21.96
N THR A 100 18.41 8.82 -23.15
CA THR A 100 17.64 9.48 -24.22
C THR A 100 16.16 9.58 -23.85
N ALA A 101 15.56 8.50 -23.33
CA ALA A 101 14.17 8.50 -22.88
C ALA A 101 13.93 9.50 -21.74
N ALA A 102 14.85 9.55 -20.77
CA ALA A 102 14.81 10.52 -19.68
C ALA A 102 14.86 11.98 -20.18
N LEU A 103 15.71 12.28 -21.17
CA LEU A 103 15.80 13.62 -21.76
C LEU A 103 14.51 14.03 -22.47
N GLU A 104 13.96 13.18 -23.34
CA GLU A 104 12.79 13.52 -24.14
C GLU A 104 11.56 13.84 -23.27
N THR A 105 11.33 13.04 -22.22
CA THR A 105 10.17 13.21 -21.34
C THR A 105 10.35 14.38 -20.36
N ALA A 106 11.57 14.59 -19.83
CA ALA A 106 11.86 15.71 -18.95
C ALA A 106 11.80 17.06 -19.69
N GLU A 107 12.22 17.10 -20.96
CA GLU A 107 12.08 18.29 -21.82
C GLU A 107 10.59 18.61 -22.07
N ALA A 108 9.77 17.59 -22.32
CA ALA A 108 8.33 17.76 -22.46
C ALA A 108 7.68 18.29 -21.17
N ALA A 109 8.03 17.75 -20.00
CA ALA A 109 7.55 18.23 -18.71
C ALA A 109 7.98 19.70 -18.43
N ALA A 110 9.25 20.03 -18.66
CA ALA A 110 9.77 21.39 -18.48
C ALA A 110 9.08 22.41 -19.40
N ALA A 111 8.77 22.04 -20.65
CA ALA A 111 8.09 22.90 -21.60
C ALA A 111 6.68 23.33 -21.16
N GLN A 112 6.02 22.53 -20.30
CA GLN A 112 4.72 22.84 -19.71
C GLN A 112 4.82 23.87 -18.57
N HIS A 113 5.99 24.00 -17.93
CA HIS A 113 6.22 24.82 -16.73
C HIS A 113 7.31 25.89 -16.93
N GLN A 114 7.18 26.73 -17.96
CA GLN A 114 8.15 27.79 -18.33
C GLN A 114 8.36 28.89 -17.26
N GLU A 115 7.58 28.90 -16.19
CA GLU A 115 7.75 29.82 -15.06
C GLU A 115 8.68 29.25 -13.97
N ALA A 116 9.01 27.96 -14.03
CA ALA A 116 10.00 27.34 -13.16
C ALA A 116 11.42 27.88 -13.46
N SER A 117 12.25 27.98 -12.43
CA SER A 117 13.64 28.39 -12.63
C SER A 117 14.49 27.22 -13.16
N ALA A 118 15.56 27.53 -13.91
CA ALA A 118 16.51 26.51 -14.39
C ALA A 118 17.06 25.61 -13.26
N GLU A 119 17.27 26.16 -12.06
CA GLU A 119 17.71 25.40 -10.89
C GLU A 119 16.63 24.40 -10.41
N GLN A 120 15.36 24.78 -10.47
CA GLN A 120 14.24 23.89 -10.14
C GLN A 120 14.03 22.81 -11.20
N VAL A 121 14.17 23.15 -12.49
CA VAL A 121 14.10 22.19 -13.61
C VAL A 121 15.20 21.15 -13.48
N GLN A 122 16.45 21.60 -13.33
CA GLN A 122 17.61 20.72 -13.13
C GLN A 122 17.41 19.79 -11.93
N ALA A 123 16.98 20.32 -10.79
CA ALA A 123 16.82 19.55 -9.56
C ALA A 123 15.67 18.52 -9.65
N ALA A 124 14.52 18.89 -10.21
CA ALA A 124 13.41 17.97 -10.43
C ALA A 124 13.80 16.82 -11.36
N THR A 125 14.46 17.13 -12.49
CA THR A 125 14.93 16.12 -13.44
C THR A 125 15.99 15.20 -12.84
N ALA A 126 16.98 15.75 -12.11
CA ALA A 126 18.00 14.96 -11.44
C ALA A 126 17.40 13.97 -10.42
N GLY A 127 16.42 14.44 -9.63
CA GLY A 127 15.68 13.60 -8.69
C GLY A 127 14.94 12.47 -9.39
N ALA A 128 14.12 12.80 -10.40
CA ALA A 128 13.32 11.83 -11.14
C ALA A 128 14.19 10.73 -11.78
N VAL A 129 15.27 11.12 -12.48
CA VAL A 129 16.20 10.18 -13.13
C VAL A 129 16.89 9.28 -12.12
N ALA A 130 17.45 9.86 -11.05
CA ALA A 130 18.10 9.08 -10.00
C ALA A 130 17.13 8.11 -9.31
N GLY A 131 15.88 8.52 -9.04
CA GLY A 131 14.90 7.65 -8.38
C GLY A 131 14.42 6.50 -9.26
N THR A 132 14.29 6.74 -10.58
CA THR A 132 13.86 5.75 -11.57
C THR A 132 14.93 4.66 -11.77
N LEU A 133 16.19 5.07 -11.91
CA LEU A 133 17.26 4.19 -12.38
C LEU A 133 18.10 3.57 -11.25
N VAL A 134 17.85 3.92 -9.98
CA VAL A 134 18.56 3.32 -8.84
C VAL A 134 18.28 1.82 -8.67
N GLN A 135 17.23 1.28 -9.30
CA GLN A 135 16.92 -0.15 -9.29
C GLN A 135 17.56 -0.93 -10.46
N GLU A 136 18.79 -0.55 -10.84
CA GLU A 136 19.77 -1.02 -11.87
C GLU A 136 19.41 -2.14 -12.88
N GLN A 137 18.54 -3.12 -12.61
CA GLN A 137 18.46 -4.37 -13.38
C GLN A 137 17.08 -4.73 -13.98
N ARG A 138 16.02 -3.92 -13.85
CA ARG A 138 14.65 -4.36 -14.24
C ARG A 138 13.73 -3.35 -14.93
N ILE A 139 14.23 -2.17 -15.29
CA ILE A 139 13.37 -1.11 -15.85
C ILE A 139 13.55 -0.93 -17.36
N GLU A 140 12.46 -1.08 -18.09
CA GLU A 140 12.39 -0.86 -19.54
C GLU A 140 12.44 0.62 -19.90
N VAL A 141 12.84 0.92 -21.15
CA VAL A 141 12.96 2.30 -21.64
C VAL A 141 11.62 3.04 -21.57
N ASP A 142 10.51 2.36 -21.87
CA ASP A 142 9.17 2.96 -21.82
C ASP A 142 8.75 3.29 -20.38
N GLN A 143 9.08 2.42 -19.42
CA GLN A 143 8.87 2.65 -18.00
C GLN A 143 9.71 3.84 -17.49
N VAL A 144 10.96 3.97 -17.94
CA VAL A 144 11.81 5.15 -17.66
C VAL A 144 11.15 6.42 -18.19
N GLN A 145 10.61 6.38 -19.42
CA GLN A 145 9.98 7.52 -20.06
C GLN A 145 8.76 8.03 -19.28
N VAL A 146 7.87 7.13 -18.86
CA VAL A 146 6.64 7.51 -18.15
C VAL A 146 6.90 7.88 -16.69
N ALA A 147 7.81 7.18 -16.00
CA ALA A 147 8.19 7.49 -14.62
C ALA A 147 8.82 8.88 -14.50
N VAL A 148 9.89 9.12 -15.29
CA VAL A 148 10.63 10.39 -15.25
C VAL A 148 9.74 11.55 -15.70
N GLY A 149 8.90 11.33 -16.71
CA GLY A 149 7.94 12.33 -17.18
C GLY A 149 6.94 12.72 -16.10
N GLY A 150 6.25 11.73 -15.52
CA GLY A 150 5.23 11.94 -14.49
C GLY A 150 5.78 12.67 -13.27
N ALA A 151 6.91 12.23 -12.71
CA ALA A 151 7.49 12.86 -11.52
C ALA A 151 8.08 14.25 -11.81
N THR A 152 8.75 14.45 -12.95
CA THR A 152 9.27 15.78 -13.31
C THR A 152 8.11 16.77 -13.48
N GLU A 153 7.04 16.37 -14.14
CA GLU A 153 5.84 17.20 -14.31
C GLU A 153 5.16 17.48 -12.96
N GLY A 154 4.98 16.46 -12.12
CA GLY A 154 4.40 16.60 -10.78
C GLY A 154 5.19 17.54 -9.87
N ALA A 155 6.53 17.48 -9.91
CA ALA A 155 7.40 18.39 -9.18
C ALA A 155 7.28 19.83 -9.72
N LEU A 156 7.37 20.01 -11.04
CA LEU A 156 7.32 21.34 -11.65
C LEU A 156 5.95 22.00 -11.57
N ALA A 157 4.87 21.21 -11.42
CA ALA A 157 3.54 21.74 -11.09
C ALA A 157 3.56 22.58 -9.80
N GLN A 158 4.48 22.29 -8.87
CA GLN A 158 4.61 22.97 -7.56
C GLN A 158 5.80 23.94 -7.49
N HIS A 159 6.34 24.38 -8.63
CA HIS A 159 7.49 25.29 -8.69
C HIS A 159 7.30 26.65 -7.98
N GLN A 160 6.05 27.08 -7.73
CA GLN A 160 5.77 28.35 -7.04
C GLN A 160 5.82 28.19 -5.52
N GLN A 161 5.59 26.98 -5.02
CA GLN A 161 5.47 26.65 -3.60
C GLN A 161 6.79 26.05 -3.07
N ALA A 162 7.45 25.20 -3.85
CA ALA A 162 8.60 24.41 -3.41
C ALA A 162 9.94 24.87 -3.99
N ASN A 163 11.00 24.75 -3.18
CA ASN A 163 12.37 25.03 -3.60
C ASN A 163 13.01 23.84 -4.33
N ALA A 164 14.14 24.06 -5.01
CA ALA A 164 14.81 23.05 -5.83
C ALA A 164 15.12 21.74 -5.07
N THR A 165 15.56 21.82 -3.81
CA THR A 165 15.85 20.63 -2.97
C THR A 165 14.59 19.82 -2.66
N GLN A 166 13.48 20.49 -2.38
CA GLN A 166 12.19 19.83 -2.14
C GLN A 166 11.66 19.15 -3.40
N LEU A 167 11.77 19.83 -4.55
CA LEU A 167 11.37 19.27 -5.84
C LEU A 167 12.20 18.03 -6.21
N GLN A 168 13.52 18.08 -6.01
CA GLN A 168 14.42 16.94 -6.24
C GLN A 168 14.06 15.75 -5.35
N ALA A 169 13.84 16.00 -4.06
CA ALA A 169 13.50 14.95 -3.09
C ALA A 169 12.16 14.29 -3.42
N ALA A 170 11.13 15.08 -3.72
CA ALA A 170 9.82 14.57 -4.12
C ALA A 170 9.93 13.76 -5.43
N ALA A 171 10.58 14.31 -6.46
CA ALA A 171 10.71 13.63 -7.75
C ALA A 171 11.46 12.28 -7.63
N TRP A 172 12.50 12.23 -6.81
CA TRP A 172 13.22 10.98 -6.51
C TRP A 172 12.32 9.94 -5.83
N GLY A 173 11.58 10.35 -4.79
CA GLY A 173 10.72 9.43 -4.06
C GLY A 173 9.55 8.90 -4.90
N GLY A 174 8.94 9.77 -5.71
CA GLY A 174 7.81 9.42 -6.55
C GLY A 174 8.16 8.42 -7.64
N THR A 175 9.27 8.63 -8.37
CA THR A 175 9.71 7.65 -9.36
C THR A 175 10.17 6.35 -8.73
N HIS A 176 10.92 6.42 -7.62
CA HIS A 176 11.39 5.23 -6.94
C HIS A 176 10.24 4.36 -6.39
N GLY A 177 9.18 4.99 -5.87
CA GLY A 177 7.97 4.30 -5.42
C GLY A 177 7.15 3.70 -6.56
N ALA A 178 7.01 4.43 -7.67
CA ALA A 178 6.26 3.96 -8.83
C ALA A 178 6.96 2.78 -9.52
N VAL A 179 8.28 2.86 -9.70
CA VAL A 179 9.07 1.81 -10.36
C VAL A 179 9.18 0.54 -9.53
N ALA A 180 9.06 0.63 -8.20
CA ALA A 180 9.06 -0.56 -7.34
C ALA A 180 7.91 -1.55 -7.63
N GLN A 181 6.88 -1.13 -8.38
CA GLN A 181 5.77 -1.98 -8.83
C GLN A 181 5.68 -2.13 -10.37
N SER A 182 6.71 -1.70 -11.13
CA SER A 182 6.63 -1.56 -12.59
C SER A 182 6.34 -2.86 -13.35
N GLN A 183 6.70 -4.02 -12.79
CA GLN A 183 6.50 -5.34 -13.42
C GLN A 183 5.05 -5.81 -13.47
N ARG A 184 4.13 -5.12 -12.78
CA ARG A 184 2.76 -5.59 -12.55
C ARG A 184 1.71 -4.52 -12.84
N VAL A 185 2.10 -3.41 -13.47
CA VAL A 185 1.24 -2.24 -13.69
C VAL A 185 1.43 -1.68 -15.09
N ASP A 186 0.37 -1.07 -15.65
CA ASP A 186 0.42 -0.43 -16.96
C ASP A 186 1.23 0.87 -16.92
N LEU A 187 1.79 1.27 -18.07
CA LEU A 187 2.59 2.50 -18.20
C LEU A 187 1.85 3.76 -17.74
N GLU A 188 0.54 3.85 -18.01
CA GLU A 188 -0.29 5.00 -17.64
C GLU A 188 -0.48 5.08 -16.11
N GLN A 189 -0.63 3.94 -15.43
CA GLN A 189 -0.73 3.86 -13.97
C GLN A 189 0.57 4.33 -13.31
N LEU A 190 1.70 3.91 -13.86
CA LEU A 190 3.02 4.31 -13.38
C LEU A 190 3.21 5.83 -13.49
N GLN A 191 2.81 6.41 -14.63
CA GLN A 191 2.88 7.86 -14.85
C GLN A 191 2.05 8.65 -13.83
N VAL A 192 0.78 8.30 -13.66
CA VAL A 192 -0.14 9.07 -12.79
C VAL A 192 0.18 8.92 -11.31
N ALA A 193 0.67 7.75 -10.88
CA ALA A 193 1.13 7.52 -9.51
C ALA A 193 2.40 8.35 -9.21
N ALA A 194 3.39 8.33 -10.12
CA ALA A 194 4.60 9.13 -10.00
C ALA A 194 4.30 10.63 -9.98
N TYR A 195 3.41 11.10 -10.86
CA TYR A 195 2.94 12.49 -10.88
C TYR A 195 2.25 12.88 -9.57
N GLY A 196 1.25 12.11 -9.16
CA GLY A 196 0.38 12.44 -8.03
C GLY A 196 1.15 12.52 -6.72
N ALA A 197 1.90 11.46 -6.39
CA ALA A 197 2.70 11.43 -5.17
C ALA A 197 3.68 12.61 -5.12
N THR A 198 4.40 12.84 -6.23
CA THR A 198 5.41 13.92 -6.32
C THR A 198 4.77 15.30 -6.14
N ALA A 199 3.64 15.56 -6.82
CA ALA A 199 2.92 16.82 -6.71
C ALA A 199 2.42 17.05 -5.27
N GLY A 200 1.86 16.02 -4.63
CA GLY A 200 1.39 16.10 -3.24
C GLY A 200 2.51 16.41 -2.27
N ALA A 201 3.61 15.67 -2.33
CA ALA A 201 4.76 15.87 -1.46
C ALA A 201 5.44 17.23 -1.68
N ALA A 202 5.64 17.64 -2.93
CA ALA A 202 6.26 18.92 -3.26
C ALA A 202 5.40 20.10 -2.78
N SER A 203 4.08 20.04 -3.01
CA SER A 203 3.14 21.07 -2.54
C SER A 203 3.25 21.22 -1.02
N GLU A 204 3.16 20.11 -0.30
CA GLU A 204 3.14 20.10 1.16
C GLU A 204 4.47 20.53 1.77
N ALA A 205 5.59 20.02 1.23
CA ALA A 205 6.92 20.41 1.68
C ALA A 205 7.16 21.91 1.49
N GLY A 206 6.69 22.48 0.38
CA GLY A 206 6.76 23.92 0.11
C GLY A 206 5.91 24.73 1.09
N GLU A 207 4.64 24.34 1.29
CA GLU A 207 3.70 25.06 2.15
C GLU A 207 4.10 25.06 3.63
N ARG A 208 4.65 23.95 4.14
CA ARG A 208 5.06 23.79 5.53
C ARG A 208 6.56 23.93 5.78
N GLU A 209 7.31 24.38 4.77
CA GLU A 209 8.77 24.59 4.84
C GLU A 209 9.56 23.34 5.30
N ILE A 210 9.09 22.14 4.94
CA ILE A 210 9.74 20.87 5.30
C ILE A 210 11.01 20.72 4.46
N GLY A 211 12.17 20.71 5.12
CA GLY A 211 13.48 20.62 4.46
C GLY A 211 14.17 19.25 4.57
N HIS A 212 13.60 18.29 5.30
CA HIS A 212 14.25 17.00 5.52
C HIS A 212 14.05 16.07 4.32
N VAL A 213 15.08 15.93 3.49
CA VAL A 213 15.05 15.19 2.21
C VAL A 213 14.53 13.75 2.35
N PRO A 214 15.07 12.89 3.25
CA PRO A 214 14.54 11.54 3.47
C PRO A 214 13.05 11.48 3.78
N THR A 215 12.52 12.41 4.58
CA THR A 215 11.10 12.46 4.91
C THR A 215 10.23 12.72 3.67
N ILE A 216 10.66 13.64 2.80
CA ILE A 216 9.98 13.94 1.53
C ILE A 216 10.03 12.72 0.60
N GLN A 217 11.21 12.12 0.44
CA GLN A 217 11.40 10.95 -0.42
C GLN A 217 10.49 9.79 0.00
N GLU A 218 10.43 9.48 1.29
CA GLU A 218 9.72 8.32 1.80
C GLU A 218 8.19 8.52 1.82
N ALA A 219 7.71 9.74 2.10
CA ALA A 219 6.29 10.08 1.93
C ALA A 219 5.84 9.93 0.47
N THR A 220 6.70 10.35 -0.47
CA THR A 220 6.41 10.25 -1.91
C THR A 220 6.46 8.80 -2.39
N GLN A 221 7.49 8.06 -1.97
CA GLN A 221 7.65 6.64 -2.29
C GLN A 221 6.45 5.82 -1.79
N GLY A 222 6.03 6.05 -0.55
CA GLY A 222 4.88 5.37 0.05
C GLY A 222 3.58 5.64 -0.71
N GLY A 223 3.31 6.91 -1.05
CA GLY A 223 2.10 7.29 -1.78
C GLY A 223 2.01 6.65 -3.17
N ALA A 224 3.08 6.70 -3.96
CA ALA A 224 3.14 6.07 -5.28
C ALA A 224 3.04 4.53 -5.20
N TYR A 225 3.78 3.92 -4.27
CA TYR A 225 3.77 2.47 -4.06
C TYR A 225 2.40 1.96 -3.63
N GLY A 226 1.75 2.63 -2.66
CA GLY A 226 0.49 2.18 -2.07
C GLY A 226 -0.67 2.17 -3.06
N VAL A 227 -0.79 3.19 -3.93
CA VAL A 227 -1.84 3.17 -4.96
C VAL A 227 -1.62 2.07 -6.00
N LEU A 228 -0.37 1.82 -6.41
CA LEU A 228 -0.08 0.77 -7.40
C LEU A 228 -0.27 -0.63 -6.81
N GLU A 229 0.12 -0.83 -5.55
CA GLU A 229 -0.09 -2.09 -4.82
C GLU A 229 -1.58 -2.42 -4.71
N GLN A 230 -2.41 -1.45 -4.29
CA GLN A 230 -3.85 -1.71 -4.12
C GLN A 230 -4.57 -1.86 -5.46
N TYR A 231 -4.22 -1.10 -6.50
CA TYR A 231 -4.90 -1.15 -7.80
C TYR A 231 -4.85 -2.55 -8.44
N GLN A 232 -3.77 -3.31 -8.18
CA GLN A 232 -3.62 -4.71 -8.61
C GLN A 232 -4.67 -5.63 -7.99
N THR A 233 -5.17 -5.31 -6.80
CA THR A 233 -6.14 -6.13 -6.06
C THR A 233 -7.61 -5.83 -6.41
N LEU A 234 -7.87 -4.73 -7.13
CA LEU A 234 -9.23 -4.32 -7.50
C LEU A 234 -9.85 -5.25 -8.55
N THR A 235 -11.14 -5.55 -8.40
CA THR A 235 -11.90 -6.30 -9.41
C THR A 235 -12.14 -5.48 -10.69
N ALA A 236 -12.52 -6.15 -11.78
CA ALA A 236 -12.86 -5.46 -13.03
C ALA A 236 -13.99 -4.44 -12.85
N GLU A 237 -14.96 -4.72 -11.98
CA GLU A 237 -16.05 -3.81 -11.64
C GLU A 237 -15.56 -2.60 -10.82
N GLN A 238 -14.71 -2.83 -9.81
CA GLN A 238 -14.14 -1.74 -9.01
C GLN A 238 -13.29 -0.78 -9.87
N ARG A 239 -12.57 -1.29 -10.88
CA ARG A 239 -11.79 -0.45 -11.82
C ARG A 239 -12.66 0.43 -12.72
N GLN A 240 -13.96 0.15 -12.87
CA GLN A 240 -14.88 1.07 -13.56
C GLN A 240 -15.18 2.31 -12.71
N GLN A 241 -15.06 2.19 -11.38
CA GLN A 241 -15.31 3.27 -10.42
C GLN A 241 -14.00 3.99 -10.05
N VAL A 242 -12.91 3.24 -9.87
CA VAL A 242 -11.58 3.77 -9.56
C VAL A 242 -10.82 4.09 -10.84
N THR A 243 -10.95 5.32 -11.32
CA THR A 243 -10.24 5.80 -12.52
C THR A 243 -8.76 6.10 -12.23
N LEU A 244 -7.95 6.30 -13.28
CA LEU A 244 -6.56 6.77 -13.13
C LEU A 244 -6.45 8.13 -12.43
N GLU A 245 -7.49 8.97 -12.51
CA GLU A 245 -7.53 10.21 -11.73
C GLU A 245 -7.65 9.89 -10.22
N HIS A 246 -8.41 8.87 -9.82
CA HIS A 246 -8.46 8.45 -8.41
C HIS A 246 -7.09 7.99 -7.92
N VAL A 247 -6.35 7.22 -8.73
CA VAL A 247 -4.96 6.81 -8.44
C VAL A 247 -4.06 8.04 -8.22
N GLN A 248 -4.12 9.01 -9.13
CA GLN A 248 -3.34 10.24 -9.02
C GLN A 248 -3.66 11.04 -7.73
N PHE A 249 -4.95 11.26 -7.47
CA PHE A 249 -5.40 12.08 -6.35
C PHE A 249 -5.23 11.39 -4.99
N ALA A 250 -5.38 10.07 -4.92
CA ALA A 250 -5.04 9.29 -3.74
C ALA A 250 -3.55 9.39 -3.41
N ALA A 251 -2.67 9.21 -4.40
CA ALA A 251 -1.23 9.36 -4.21
C ALA A 251 -0.86 10.79 -3.78
N THR A 252 -1.48 11.80 -4.38
CA THR A 252 -1.32 13.22 -4.02
C THR A 252 -1.71 13.46 -2.56
N GLY A 253 -2.89 13.00 -2.16
CA GLY A 253 -3.42 13.17 -0.81
C GLY A 253 -2.55 12.46 0.22
N ALA A 254 -2.19 11.21 -0.02
CA ALA A 254 -1.42 10.39 0.90
C ALA A 254 -0.03 10.96 1.19
N SER A 255 0.72 11.37 0.16
CA SER A 255 2.05 11.93 0.33
C SER A 255 2.01 13.30 1.04
N ALA A 256 1.01 14.14 0.72
CA ALA A 256 0.79 15.39 1.45
C ALA A 256 0.39 15.14 2.91
N GLY A 257 -0.54 14.22 3.15
CA GLY A 257 -1.00 13.86 4.49
C GLY A 257 0.12 13.34 5.39
N ALA A 258 0.95 12.44 4.88
CA ALA A 258 2.09 11.93 5.63
C ALA A 258 3.09 13.04 5.99
N LEU A 259 3.38 13.97 5.09
CA LEU A 259 4.24 15.11 5.39
C LEU A 259 3.61 16.07 6.41
N GLU A 260 2.32 16.39 6.25
CA GLU A 260 1.53 17.18 7.19
C GLU A 260 1.64 16.61 8.61
N GLY A 261 1.45 15.29 8.73
CA GLY A 261 1.51 14.57 9.99
C GLY A 261 2.85 14.74 10.72
N THR A 262 3.98 14.89 10.00
CA THR A 262 5.34 15.04 10.59
C THR A 262 5.66 16.43 11.16
N THR A 263 4.75 17.40 11.07
CA THR A 263 5.04 18.79 11.43
C THR A 263 4.65 19.12 12.87
N GLU A 264 5.41 20.01 13.52
CA GLU A 264 5.10 20.50 14.87
C GLU A 264 3.73 21.21 14.93
N ALA A 265 3.32 21.87 13.83
CA ALA A 265 1.99 22.47 13.70
C ALA A 265 0.85 21.44 13.75
N ALA A 266 1.11 20.19 13.36
CA ALA A 266 0.14 19.11 13.49
C ALA A 266 -0.08 18.72 14.97
N LEU A 267 0.91 18.97 15.85
CA LEU A 267 0.84 18.72 17.29
C LEU A 267 0.18 19.86 18.07
N GLU A 268 0.34 21.11 17.62
CA GLU A 268 -0.28 22.29 18.26
C GLU A 268 -1.82 22.29 18.23
N THR A 269 -2.43 21.43 17.41
CA THR A 269 -3.89 21.30 17.30
C THR A 269 -4.48 20.39 18.41
N GLU A 270 -3.67 19.58 19.11
CA GLU A 270 -4.17 18.47 19.95
C GLU A 270 -4.03 18.62 21.48
N GLN A 271 -3.11 19.44 22.08
CA GLN A 271 -3.18 19.85 23.50
C GLN A 271 -2.02 20.73 24.04
N ASP A 272 -2.33 21.57 25.03
CA ASP A 272 -1.43 22.38 25.89
C ASP A 272 -0.56 21.49 26.84
N VAL A 273 0.40 20.72 26.32
CA VAL A 273 1.36 19.95 27.16
C VAL A 273 2.78 20.51 27.02
N ALA A 274 3.43 20.73 28.16
CA ALA A 274 4.77 21.32 28.24
C ALA A 274 5.82 20.36 27.66
N VAL A 275 6.33 20.74 26.49
CA VAL A 275 7.43 20.19 25.70
C VAL A 275 8.67 19.86 26.54
N GLU A 276 9.01 18.59 26.71
CA GLU A 276 10.43 18.19 26.91
C GLU A 276 10.88 16.90 26.18
N GLN A 277 10.01 15.99 25.68
CA GLN A 277 10.48 14.73 25.04
C GLN A 277 9.55 14.11 23.96
N TYR A 278 9.47 14.69 22.75
CA TYR A 278 8.77 14.07 21.61
C TYR A 278 9.64 13.06 20.84
N GLN A 279 9.03 11.98 20.34
CA GLN A 279 9.63 11.11 19.32
C GLN A 279 9.45 11.73 17.94
N HIS A 280 10.49 11.75 17.11
CA HIS A 280 10.34 12.08 15.69
C HIS A 280 9.86 10.82 14.96
N ALA A 281 8.89 10.96 14.07
CA ALA A 281 8.49 9.86 13.19
C ALA A 281 9.69 9.41 12.34
N ASP A 282 9.97 8.10 12.34
CA ASP A 282 10.99 7.51 11.51
C ASP A 282 10.56 7.54 10.03
N ILE A 283 11.54 7.63 9.13
CA ILE A 283 11.30 7.69 7.69
C ILE A 283 10.45 6.51 7.17
N LYS A 284 10.57 5.30 7.76
CA LYS A 284 9.73 4.15 7.39
C LYS A 284 8.31 4.23 7.92
N GLN A 285 8.09 4.93 9.02
CA GLN A 285 6.74 5.20 9.52
C GLN A 285 6.01 6.16 8.55
N VAL A 286 6.72 7.17 8.05
CA VAL A 286 6.20 8.10 7.03
C VAL A 286 5.84 7.37 5.74
N GLN A 287 6.73 6.51 5.25
CA GLN A 287 6.48 5.68 4.07
C GLN A 287 5.23 4.82 4.21
N LYS A 288 5.07 4.14 5.36
CA LYS A 288 3.95 3.21 5.59
C LYS A 288 2.62 3.91 5.86
N ALA A 289 2.63 5.09 6.47
CA ALA A 289 1.44 5.92 6.59
C ALA A 289 0.93 6.34 5.19
N ALA A 290 1.82 6.87 4.34
CA ALA A 290 1.47 7.24 2.98
C ALA A 290 0.97 6.04 2.15
N ALA A 291 1.66 4.89 2.22
CA ALA A 291 1.25 3.69 1.48
C ALA A 291 -0.13 3.17 1.92
N GLY A 292 -0.37 3.08 3.22
CA GLY A 292 -1.66 2.64 3.75
C GLY A 292 -2.80 3.59 3.37
N ALA A 293 -2.57 4.90 3.48
CA ALA A 293 -3.57 5.90 3.15
C ALA A 293 -3.92 5.92 1.65
N ALA A 294 -2.90 5.82 0.78
CA ALA A 294 -3.05 5.71 -0.66
C ALA A 294 -3.87 4.48 -1.06
N ALA A 295 -3.52 3.31 -0.50
CA ALA A 295 -4.22 2.05 -0.74
C ALA A 295 -5.67 2.11 -0.26
N GLY A 296 -5.90 2.48 1.00
CA GLY A 296 -7.25 2.54 1.57
C GLY A 296 -8.15 3.55 0.84
N ALA A 297 -7.58 4.63 0.31
CA ALA A 297 -8.32 5.64 -0.43
C ALA A 297 -8.83 5.15 -1.79
N ILE A 298 -8.27 4.08 -2.37
CA ILE A 298 -8.75 3.49 -3.63
C ILE A 298 -9.43 2.13 -3.44
N ASP A 299 -9.58 1.66 -2.20
CA ASP A 299 -10.40 0.48 -1.86
C ASP A 299 -11.89 0.87 -1.80
N GLN A 300 -12.45 1.19 -2.97
CA GLN A 300 -13.80 1.74 -3.11
C GLN A 300 -14.77 0.71 -3.70
N ARG A 301 -16.02 0.75 -3.22
CA ARG A 301 -17.15 -0.02 -3.78
C ARG A 301 -18.31 0.87 -4.28
N GLN A 302 -18.13 2.19 -4.21
CA GLN A 302 -19.14 3.18 -4.56
C GLN A 302 -18.50 4.36 -5.29
N THR A 303 -19.30 5.09 -6.07
CA THR A 303 -18.85 6.29 -6.78
C THR A 303 -18.54 7.43 -5.82
N VAL A 304 -17.27 7.82 -5.74
CA VAL A 304 -16.79 9.03 -5.03
C VAL A 304 -16.09 9.97 -6.00
N THR A 305 -15.86 11.22 -5.56
CA THR A 305 -15.11 12.19 -6.35
C THR A 305 -13.61 12.09 -6.09
N VAL A 306 -12.80 12.59 -7.03
CA VAL A 306 -11.35 12.62 -6.90
C VAL A 306 -10.90 13.51 -5.74
N GLU A 307 -11.62 14.59 -5.45
CA GLU A 307 -11.35 15.47 -4.31
C GLU A 307 -11.62 14.79 -2.96
N GLN A 308 -12.68 13.99 -2.88
CA GLN A 308 -12.98 13.19 -1.68
C GLN A 308 -11.91 12.10 -1.47
N THR A 309 -11.47 11.46 -2.56
CA THR A 309 -10.38 10.47 -2.54
C THR A 309 -9.08 11.08 -2.03
N GLN A 310 -8.72 12.28 -2.51
CA GLN A 310 -7.55 13.01 -2.02
C GLN A 310 -7.66 13.38 -0.54
N ALA A 311 -8.84 13.83 -0.10
CA ALA A 311 -9.09 14.23 1.28
C ALA A 311 -8.96 13.07 2.27
N ALA A 312 -9.54 11.92 1.91
CA ALA A 312 -9.45 10.69 2.68
C ALA A 312 -7.98 10.25 2.85
N ALA A 313 -7.24 10.17 1.74
CA ALA A 313 -5.82 9.82 1.75
C ALA A 313 -5.00 10.82 2.59
N ARG A 314 -5.30 12.12 2.50
CA ARG A 314 -4.61 13.17 3.25
C ARG A 314 -4.82 13.06 4.75
N GLY A 315 -6.07 12.89 5.19
CA GLY A 315 -6.38 12.73 6.62
C GLY A 315 -5.75 11.46 7.19
N ALA A 316 -5.94 10.34 6.50
CA ALA A 316 -5.43 9.04 6.94
C ALA A 316 -3.89 8.94 6.96
N GLY A 317 -3.19 9.66 6.08
CA GLY A 317 -1.73 9.73 6.10
C GLY A 317 -1.17 10.56 7.26
N SER A 318 -1.93 11.56 7.71
CA SER A 318 -1.54 12.48 8.78
C SER A 318 -1.76 11.90 10.19
N GLY A 319 -2.95 11.34 10.44
CA GLY A 319 -3.40 10.89 11.77
C GLY A 319 -2.39 10.04 12.55
N PRO A 320 -1.86 8.94 12.00
CA PRO A 320 -0.93 8.04 12.70
C PRO A 320 0.37 8.71 13.12
N LEU A 321 0.87 9.65 12.30
CA LEU A 321 2.14 10.31 12.54
C LEU A 321 2.01 11.38 13.64
N LYS A 322 0.83 12.00 13.78
CA LYS A 322 0.50 12.83 14.96
C LYS A 322 0.59 12.01 16.24
N THR A 323 0.02 10.79 16.25
CA THR A 323 0.08 9.88 17.42
C THR A 323 1.51 9.48 17.78
N VAL A 324 2.31 9.09 16.78
CA VAL A 324 3.72 8.73 16.99
C VAL A 324 4.49 9.87 17.64
N GLN A 325 4.26 11.10 17.18
CA GLN A 325 4.94 12.27 17.71
C GLN A 325 4.42 12.71 19.07
N ALA A 326 3.16 12.46 19.40
CA ALA A 326 2.56 12.79 20.69
C ALA A 326 2.97 11.84 21.84
N THR A 327 3.61 10.69 21.54
CA THR A 327 3.93 9.67 22.55
C THR A 327 5.25 9.95 23.28
N ASP A 328 5.23 9.98 24.62
CA ASP A 328 6.40 10.22 25.48
C ASP A 328 7.46 9.08 25.40
N LEU A 329 8.75 9.44 25.46
CA LEU A 329 9.89 8.51 25.40
C LEU A 329 9.91 7.41 26.48
N GLU A 330 9.15 7.55 27.57
CA GLU A 330 9.15 6.59 28.70
C GLU A 330 8.21 5.38 28.49
N GLN A 331 7.23 5.44 27.56
CA GLN A 331 6.38 4.30 27.21
C GLN A 331 7.08 3.39 26.17
N ILE A 332 7.78 2.35 26.63
CA ILE A 332 8.50 1.38 25.79
C ILE A 332 7.53 0.38 25.11
N GLN A 333 6.66 0.86 24.23
CA GLN A 333 6.06 0.06 23.15
C GLN A 333 6.04 0.89 21.87
N ARG A 334 6.95 0.57 20.94
CA ARG A 334 7.02 1.26 19.64
C ARG A 334 5.84 0.83 18.77
N ILE A 335 5.06 1.80 18.30
CA ILE A 335 4.07 1.61 17.24
C ILE A 335 4.82 1.05 16.02
N SER A 336 4.41 -0.14 15.55
CA SER A 336 5.06 -0.77 14.40
C SER A 336 4.63 -0.12 13.08
N ILE A 337 5.49 -0.23 12.07
CA ILE A 337 5.17 0.26 10.72
C ILE A 337 3.94 -0.43 10.10
N THR A 338 3.64 -1.66 10.51
CA THR A 338 2.45 -2.42 10.06
C THR A 338 1.17 -1.91 10.71
N GLN A 339 1.22 -1.50 11.97
CA GLN A 339 0.09 -0.87 12.66
C GLN A 339 -0.24 0.48 12.01
N ILE A 340 0.77 1.28 11.70
CA ILE A 340 0.61 2.56 10.99
C ILE A 340 -0.06 2.36 9.63
N GLN A 341 0.44 1.42 8.82
CA GLN A 341 -0.13 1.12 7.50
C GLN A 341 -1.61 0.71 7.61
N ALA A 342 -1.95 -0.13 8.57
CA ALA A 342 -3.31 -0.62 8.77
C ALA A 342 -4.28 0.46 9.28
N ALA A 343 -3.83 1.33 10.20
CA ALA A 343 -4.62 2.47 10.67
C ALA A 343 -4.93 3.44 9.52
N SER A 344 -3.92 3.81 8.73
CA SER A 344 -4.09 4.66 7.55
C SER A 344 -5.01 4.01 6.51
N PHE A 345 -4.83 2.72 6.21
CA PHE A 345 -5.69 2.00 5.26
C PHE A 345 -7.14 2.00 5.73
N GLY A 346 -7.37 1.59 6.98
CA GLY A 346 -8.71 1.46 7.54
C GLY A 346 -9.45 2.80 7.58
N ALA A 347 -8.77 3.87 8.01
CA ALA A 347 -9.36 5.20 8.09
C ALA A 347 -9.71 5.80 6.72
N ALA A 348 -8.80 5.67 5.74
CA ALA A 348 -9.06 6.14 4.38
C ALA A 348 -10.27 5.41 3.79
N LYS A 349 -10.31 4.08 3.90
CA LYS A 349 -11.43 3.24 3.46
C LYS A 349 -12.75 3.62 4.14
N GLY A 350 -12.77 3.70 5.47
CA GLY A 350 -14.00 4.03 6.21
C GLY A 350 -14.53 5.42 5.89
N SER A 351 -13.64 6.36 5.57
CA SER A 351 -14.03 7.74 5.24
C SER A 351 -14.69 7.92 3.86
N ILE A 352 -14.56 6.92 2.98
CA ILE A 352 -15.13 6.91 1.62
C ILE A 352 -16.24 5.86 1.44
N GLU A 353 -16.45 4.99 2.42
CA GLU A 353 -17.51 3.98 2.44
C GLU A 353 -18.86 4.64 2.80
N GLN A 354 -19.88 4.54 1.93
CA GLN A 354 -21.25 5.04 2.15
C GLN A 354 -21.47 6.57 2.29
N HIS A 355 -20.62 7.43 1.70
CA HIS A 355 -20.65 8.88 1.99
C HIS A 355 -20.63 9.85 0.79
N GLN A 356 -21.48 9.64 -0.22
CA GLN A 356 -21.62 10.51 -1.40
C GLN A 356 -22.02 11.97 -1.10
N ALA A 357 -22.55 12.25 0.11
CA ALA A 357 -23.00 13.58 0.52
C ALA A 357 -22.04 14.32 1.47
N ALA A 358 -20.94 13.68 1.91
CA ALA A 358 -19.97 14.30 2.80
C ALA A 358 -19.06 15.30 2.07
N THR A 359 -18.71 16.39 2.76
CA THR A 359 -17.74 17.37 2.25
C THR A 359 -16.30 16.88 2.39
N VAL A 360 -15.41 17.42 1.57
CA VAL A 360 -13.96 17.13 1.57
C VAL A 360 -13.36 17.33 2.97
N GLU A 361 -13.73 18.41 3.65
CA GLU A 361 -13.22 18.73 4.99
C GLU A 361 -13.70 17.74 6.07
N GLN A 362 -14.95 17.27 5.98
CA GLN A 362 -15.48 16.27 6.90
C GLN A 362 -14.77 14.92 6.72
N ILE A 363 -14.55 14.51 5.46
CA ILE A 363 -13.87 13.25 5.12
C ILE A 363 -12.43 13.26 5.64
N GLN A 364 -11.69 14.34 5.40
CA GLN A 364 -10.32 14.48 5.89
C GLN A 364 -10.26 14.41 7.42
N ALA A 365 -11.19 15.09 8.12
CA ALA A 365 -11.23 15.11 9.58
C ALA A 365 -11.56 13.74 10.20
N ALA A 366 -12.52 13.01 9.62
CA ALA A 366 -12.87 11.68 10.06
C ALA A 366 -11.71 10.69 9.85
N ALA A 367 -11.06 10.74 8.67
CA ALA A 367 -9.90 9.90 8.37
C ALA A 367 -8.71 10.19 9.29
N ASP A 368 -8.41 11.47 9.55
CA ASP A 368 -7.33 11.87 10.46
C ASP A 368 -7.60 11.41 11.90
N GLY A 369 -8.82 11.66 12.41
CA GLY A 369 -9.22 11.27 13.76
C GLY A 369 -9.22 9.76 13.97
N ALA A 370 -9.81 9.00 13.05
CA ALA A 370 -9.86 7.55 13.13
C ALA A 370 -8.46 6.92 13.12
N ALA A 371 -7.59 7.34 12.20
CA ALA A 371 -6.23 6.81 12.11
C ALA A 371 -5.38 7.20 13.32
N HIS A 372 -5.58 8.41 13.88
CA HIS A 372 -4.96 8.85 15.12
C HIS A 372 -5.38 7.98 16.31
N GLY A 373 -6.69 7.83 16.54
CA GLY A 373 -7.26 7.10 17.67
C GLY A 373 -6.93 5.60 17.66
N ALA A 374 -6.87 4.97 16.48
CA ALA A 374 -6.58 3.55 16.34
C ALA A 374 -5.18 3.13 16.85
N LEU A 375 -4.26 4.09 17.00
CA LEU A 375 -2.88 3.84 17.45
C LEU A 375 -2.58 4.33 18.87
N VAL A 376 -3.55 4.95 19.55
CA VAL A 376 -3.44 5.30 20.96
C VAL A 376 -3.63 4.01 21.77
N GLN A 377 -2.54 3.37 22.24
CA GLN A 377 -2.65 2.03 22.85
C GLN A 377 -1.73 1.74 24.06
N GLU A 378 -2.31 1.04 25.05
CA GLU A 378 -1.65 0.18 26.04
C GLU A 378 -1.79 -1.34 25.67
N GLN A 379 -0.76 -1.96 25.06
CA GLN A 379 -0.54 -3.42 24.85
C GLN A 379 -1.40 -4.26 23.85
N THR A 380 -0.70 -4.88 22.88
CA THR A 380 -1.02 -6.13 22.13
C THR A 380 -2.35 -6.22 21.35
N VAL A 381 -2.62 -5.29 20.42
CA VAL A 381 -3.71 -5.45 19.43
C VAL A 381 -3.20 -5.93 18.07
N SER A 382 -4.05 -6.70 17.38
CA SER A 382 -3.75 -7.19 16.04
C SER A 382 -3.88 -6.07 15.01
N VAL A 383 -3.06 -6.15 13.96
CA VAL A 383 -3.08 -5.21 12.83
C VAL A 383 -4.48 -5.13 12.20
N THR A 384 -5.20 -6.25 12.13
CA THR A 384 -6.57 -6.34 11.59
C THR A 384 -7.57 -5.58 12.47
N GLN A 385 -7.48 -5.69 13.80
CA GLN A 385 -8.36 -4.95 14.70
C GLN A 385 -8.17 -3.43 14.58
N ILE A 386 -6.93 -2.96 14.42
CA ILE A 386 -6.62 -1.53 14.17
C ILE A 386 -7.30 -1.06 12.89
N GLN A 387 -7.18 -1.83 11.80
CA GLN A 387 -7.79 -1.48 10.52
C GLN A 387 -9.31 -1.35 10.62
N HIS A 388 -9.98 -2.36 11.20
CA HIS A 388 -11.44 -2.37 11.33
C HIS A 388 -11.96 -1.31 12.30
N ALA A 389 -11.23 -1.03 13.39
CA ALA A 389 -11.56 0.06 14.30
C ALA A 389 -11.46 1.43 13.60
N ALA A 390 -10.42 1.65 12.79
CA ALA A 390 -10.25 2.88 12.03
C ALA A 390 -11.33 3.03 10.96
N THR A 391 -11.67 1.94 10.24
CA THR A 391 -12.78 1.94 9.27
C THR A 391 -14.10 2.31 9.94
N GLY A 392 -14.49 1.57 10.99
CA GLY A 392 -15.76 1.80 11.67
C GLY A 392 -15.88 3.20 12.27
N ALA A 393 -14.83 3.70 12.93
CA ALA A 393 -14.83 5.02 13.52
C ALA A 393 -15.02 6.15 12.48
N ALA A 394 -14.33 6.06 11.34
CA ALA A 394 -14.47 7.03 10.26
C ALA A 394 -15.88 7.01 9.66
N THR A 395 -16.43 5.81 9.39
CA THR A 395 -17.78 5.63 8.85
C THR A 395 -18.85 6.19 9.80
N GLY A 396 -18.83 5.78 11.07
CA GLY A 396 -19.83 6.22 12.04
C GLY A 396 -19.81 7.74 12.30
N ALA A 397 -18.62 8.34 12.39
CA ALA A 397 -18.49 9.79 12.56
C ALA A 397 -19.03 10.56 11.34
N LEU A 398 -18.76 10.09 10.12
CA LEU A 398 -19.26 10.73 8.89
C LEU A 398 -20.75 10.55 8.69
N GLU A 399 -21.30 9.38 8.99
CA GLU A 399 -22.73 9.10 8.91
C GLU A 399 -23.53 10.16 9.66
N THR A 400 -23.18 10.39 10.93
CA THR A 400 -23.86 11.42 11.74
C THR A 400 -23.49 12.84 11.30
N ALA A 401 -22.24 13.11 10.90
CA ALA A 401 -21.85 14.42 10.42
C ALA A 401 -22.68 14.86 9.20
N VAL A 402 -22.98 13.93 8.29
CA VAL A 402 -23.84 14.16 7.13
C VAL A 402 -25.30 14.30 7.55
N GLN A 403 -25.81 13.37 8.38
CA GLN A 403 -27.20 13.36 8.82
C GLN A 403 -27.58 14.65 9.57
N GLU A 404 -26.71 15.10 10.48
CA GLU A 404 -26.92 16.26 11.36
C GLU A 404 -26.31 17.57 10.80
N GLN A 405 -25.68 17.53 9.63
CA GLN A 405 -25.07 18.69 8.95
C GLN A 405 -24.00 19.39 9.81
N ILE A 406 -23.15 18.61 10.44
CA ILE A 406 -22.07 19.09 11.32
C ILE A 406 -20.99 19.74 10.47
N VAL A 407 -20.65 21.00 10.77
CA VAL A 407 -19.63 21.77 10.02
C VAL A 407 -18.31 21.92 10.76
N ASP A 408 -18.29 21.57 12.05
CA ASP A 408 -17.12 21.68 12.92
C ASP A 408 -16.30 20.39 12.76
N VAL A 409 -15.13 20.52 12.14
CA VAL A 409 -14.30 19.37 11.75
C VAL A 409 -13.58 18.77 12.96
N GLU A 410 -13.27 19.60 13.95
CA GLU A 410 -12.65 19.19 15.20
C GLU A 410 -13.57 18.25 16.00
N GLN A 411 -14.89 18.48 15.96
CA GLN A 411 -15.87 17.57 16.57
C GLN A 411 -15.89 16.19 15.87
N ILE A 412 -15.81 16.16 14.53
CA ILE A 412 -15.81 14.93 13.75
C ILE A 412 -14.52 14.13 14.02
N GLN A 413 -13.37 14.81 13.99
CA GLN A 413 -12.08 14.23 14.32
C GLN A 413 -12.07 13.64 15.74
N ALA A 414 -12.61 14.38 16.73
CA ALA A 414 -12.70 13.92 18.11
C ALA A 414 -13.60 12.68 18.28
N ALA A 415 -14.75 12.64 17.60
CA ALA A 415 -15.64 11.49 17.64
C ALA A 415 -14.96 10.24 17.03
N ALA A 416 -14.35 10.39 15.86
CA ALA A 416 -13.65 9.31 15.19
C ALA A 416 -12.43 8.82 16.00
N SER A 417 -11.64 9.75 16.55
CA SER A 417 -10.49 9.42 17.41
C SER A 417 -10.91 8.67 18.66
N GLY A 418 -11.88 9.19 19.42
CA GLY A 418 -12.35 8.56 20.64
C GLY A 418 -12.93 7.17 20.38
N ALA A 419 -13.77 7.03 19.35
CA ALA A 419 -14.39 5.75 19.02
C ALA A 419 -13.37 4.68 18.61
N SER A 420 -12.38 5.06 17.80
CA SER A 420 -11.33 4.12 17.37
C SER A 420 -10.44 3.72 18.54
N GLU A 421 -10.04 4.66 19.39
CA GLU A 421 -9.27 4.40 20.62
C GLU A 421 -10.04 3.47 21.57
N GLY A 422 -11.32 3.74 21.82
CA GLY A 422 -12.16 2.92 22.68
C GLY A 422 -12.34 1.49 22.16
N ALA A 423 -12.36 1.29 20.84
CA ALA A 423 -12.52 -0.01 20.20
C ALA A 423 -11.24 -0.88 20.26
N VAL A 424 -10.04 -0.28 20.37
CA VAL A 424 -8.75 -1.00 20.36
C VAL A 424 -8.12 -1.23 21.74
N ILE A 425 -8.76 -0.88 22.86
CA ILE A 425 -8.14 -0.97 24.19
C ILE A 425 -8.15 -2.39 24.81
N GLN A 426 -8.85 -3.39 24.24
CA GLN A 426 -9.21 -4.63 24.98
C GLN A 426 -8.48 -5.94 24.57
N ARG A 427 -8.09 -6.71 25.59
CA ARG A 427 -7.26 -7.95 25.54
C ARG A 427 -7.99 -9.26 25.16
N GLN A 428 -9.29 -9.25 24.86
CA GLN A 428 -10.09 -10.49 24.71
C GLN A 428 -11.05 -10.44 23.52
N VAL A 429 -10.71 -11.25 22.51
CA VAL A 429 -11.53 -11.89 21.44
C VAL A 429 -12.83 -11.16 21.10
N VAL A 430 -12.70 -9.98 20.51
CA VAL A 430 -13.79 -9.34 19.74
C VAL A 430 -13.49 -9.65 18.27
N ASP A 431 -14.46 -10.19 17.55
CA ASP A 431 -14.33 -10.43 16.11
C ASP A 431 -14.17 -9.10 15.36
N VAL A 432 -13.55 -9.09 14.20
CA VAL A 432 -13.18 -7.85 13.50
C VAL A 432 -14.41 -7.02 13.10
N SER A 433 -15.51 -7.69 12.76
CA SER A 433 -16.80 -7.04 12.47
C SER A 433 -17.44 -6.38 13.70
N GLN A 434 -17.26 -6.98 14.89
CA GLN A 434 -17.70 -6.39 16.15
C GLN A 434 -16.86 -5.16 16.50
N VAL A 435 -15.54 -5.20 16.27
CA VAL A 435 -14.66 -4.02 16.47
C VAL A 435 -15.09 -2.85 15.58
N GLN A 436 -15.33 -3.11 14.30
CA GLN A 436 -15.81 -2.10 13.35
C GLN A 436 -17.14 -1.48 13.80
N SER A 437 -18.08 -2.32 14.23
CA SER A 437 -19.42 -1.87 14.63
C SER A 437 -19.44 -1.12 15.97
N LEU A 438 -18.56 -1.49 16.91
CA LEU A 438 -18.31 -0.74 18.15
C LEU A 438 -17.79 0.67 17.84
N ALA A 439 -16.81 0.75 16.94
CA ALA A 439 -16.21 2.02 16.53
C ALA A 439 -17.22 2.89 15.76
N SER A 440 -18.00 2.29 14.86
CA SER A 440 -19.08 2.98 14.13
C SER A 440 -20.14 3.55 15.06
N GLY A 441 -20.68 2.72 15.97
CA GLY A 441 -21.67 3.15 16.95
C GLY A 441 -21.15 4.28 17.84
N GLY A 442 -19.92 4.15 18.36
CA GLY A 442 -19.30 5.16 19.22
C GLY A 442 -19.13 6.52 18.54
N GLY A 443 -18.61 6.53 17.31
CA GLY A 443 -18.39 7.76 16.53
C GLY A 443 -19.71 8.44 16.15
N SER A 444 -20.69 7.64 15.72
CA SER A 444 -22.04 8.10 15.33
C SER A 444 -22.78 8.70 16.53
N GLY A 445 -22.85 7.97 17.64
CA GLY A 445 -23.61 8.37 18.82
C GLY A 445 -23.07 9.63 19.51
N ALA A 446 -21.74 9.79 19.57
CA ALA A 446 -21.13 10.95 20.23
C ALA A 446 -21.45 12.28 19.52
N LEU A 447 -21.78 12.25 18.23
CA LEU A 447 -22.10 13.44 17.44
C LEU A 447 -23.58 13.85 17.47
N VAL A 448 -24.47 13.01 18.02
CA VAL A 448 -25.91 13.29 18.13
C VAL A 448 -26.18 14.60 18.89
N GLN A 449 -25.34 14.95 19.86
CA GLN A 449 -25.45 16.15 20.69
C GLN A 449 -24.38 17.22 20.40
N HIS A 450 -23.79 17.21 19.20
CA HIS A 450 -22.66 18.08 18.82
C HIS A 450 -22.93 19.58 19.02
N GLN A 451 -24.19 20.05 18.92
CA GLN A 451 -24.52 21.48 19.02
C GLN A 451 -24.25 22.07 20.42
N GLU A 452 -24.26 21.24 21.47
CA GLU A 452 -24.08 21.68 22.85
C GLU A 452 -22.79 21.13 23.49
N ALA A 453 -22.22 20.05 22.94
CA ALA A 453 -21.04 19.38 23.46
C ALA A 453 -19.71 20.03 23.02
N THR A 454 -18.70 19.95 23.89
CA THR A 454 -17.32 20.33 23.56
C THR A 454 -16.59 19.19 22.84
N VAL A 455 -15.48 19.51 22.15
CA VAL A 455 -14.62 18.53 21.46
C VAL A 455 -14.14 17.44 22.44
N GLU A 456 -13.65 17.82 23.62
CA GLU A 456 -13.20 16.89 24.67
C GLU A 456 -14.31 15.97 25.19
N GLN A 457 -15.55 16.50 25.32
CA GLN A 457 -16.71 15.72 25.76
C GLN A 457 -17.11 14.67 24.72
N ILE A 458 -17.08 15.04 23.43
CA ILE A 458 -17.37 14.12 22.31
C ILE A 458 -16.33 12.99 22.29
N GLN A 459 -15.05 13.32 22.34
CA GLN A 459 -13.97 12.31 22.34
C GLN A 459 -14.11 11.34 23.53
N SER A 460 -14.30 11.89 24.74
CA SER A 460 -14.45 11.08 25.96
C SER A 460 -15.69 10.19 25.93
N ALA A 461 -16.80 10.69 25.38
CA ALA A 461 -18.04 9.93 25.24
C ALA A 461 -17.89 8.79 24.24
N ALA A 462 -17.34 9.07 23.05
CA ALA A 462 -17.08 8.06 22.03
C ALA A 462 -16.15 6.95 22.57
N LYS A 463 -15.02 7.34 23.18
CA LYS A 463 -14.05 6.42 23.78
C LYS A 463 -14.66 5.56 24.87
N GLY A 464 -15.29 6.21 25.86
CA GLY A 464 -15.90 5.51 26.99
C GLY A 464 -17.00 4.54 26.55
N ALA A 465 -17.86 4.96 25.62
CA ALA A 465 -18.96 4.12 25.13
C ALA A 465 -18.43 2.90 24.38
N SER A 466 -17.51 3.06 23.43
CA SER A 466 -16.92 1.92 22.70
C SER A 466 -16.17 0.97 23.64
N GLN A 467 -15.41 1.50 24.60
CA GLN A 467 -14.65 0.70 25.56
C GLN A 467 -15.54 -0.09 26.53
N GLU A 468 -16.52 0.55 27.16
CA GLU A 468 -17.38 -0.13 28.14
C GLU A 468 -18.38 -1.06 27.46
N THR A 469 -18.84 -0.74 26.24
CA THR A 469 -19.66 -1.67 25.45
C THR A 469 -18.84 -2.91 25.07
N ALA A 470 -17.59 -2.74 24.64
CA ALA A 470 -16.68 -3.88 24.39
C ALA A 470 -16.50 -4.77 25.63
N ARG A 471 -16.40 -4.19 26.84
CA ARG A 471 -16.37 -4.96 28.12
C ARG A 471 -17.64 -5.74 28.39
N ALA A 472 -18.78 -5.14 28.07
CA ALA A 472 -20.09 -5.72 28.30
C ALA A 472 -20.36 -6.97 27.43
N VAL A 473 -19.96 -6.92 26.15
CA VAL A 473 -20.19 -7.99 25.15
C VAL A 473 -19.42 -9.27 25.44
N GLN A 474 -18.36 -9.21 26.24
CA GLN A 474 -17.60 -10.41 26.64
C GLN A 474 -18.41 -11.44 27.44
N TYR A 475 -19.60 -11.07 27.90
CA TYR A 475 -20.44 -11.89 28.76
C TYR A 475 -21.79 -12.29 28.15
N GLN A 476 -22.14 -11.80 26.96
CA GLN A 476 -23.43 -12.06 26.29
C GLN A 476 -23.26 -12.25 24.79
N ARG A 477 -24.05 -13.14 24.16
CA ARG A 477 -24.16 -13.21 22.69
C ARG A 477 -25.14 -12.12 22.25
N ILE A 478 -24.62 -11.06 21.64
CA ILE A 478 -25.42 -10.01 21.00
C ILE A 478 -25.07 -9.93 19.51
N SER A 479 -26.02 -9.52 18.69
CA SER A 479 -25.78 -9.32 17.27
C SER A 479 -24.90 -8.08 17.01
N VAL A 480 -24.27 -8.01 15.84
CA VAL A 480 -23.45 -6.87 15.42
C VAL A 480 -24.29 -5.58 15.38
N THR A 481 -25.55 -5.66 14.93
CA THR A 481 -26.50 -4.55 14.88
C THR A 481 -26.89 -4.04 16.27
N GLN A 482 -27.15 -4.96 17.21
CA GLN A 482 -27.39 -4.60 18.61
C GLN A 482 -26.19 -3.91 19.24
N LEU A 483 -25.00 -4.44 18.95
CA LEU A 483 -23.75 -3.91 19.45
C LEU A 483 -23.53 -2.47 18.96
N GLN A 484 -23.78 -2.19 17.68
CA GLN A 484 -23.68 -0.86 17.11
C GLN A 484 -24.70 0.09 17.77
N THR A 485 -25.96 -0.32 17.84
CA THR A 485 -27.06 0.48 18.43
C THR A 485 -26.82 0.78 19.91
N LEU A 486 -26.44 -0.24 20.69
CA LEU A 486 -26.10 -0.10 22.10
C LEU A 486 -24.97 0.91 22.29
N THR A 487 -23.91 0.83 21.48
CA THR A 487 -22.78 1.75 21.56
C THR A 487 -23.19 3.17 21.16
N GLN A 488 -24.00 3.31 20.11
CA GLN A 488 -24.50 4.59 19.61
C GLN A 488 -25.38 5.30 20.66
N GLU A 489 -26.37 4.61 21.21
CA GLU A 489 -27.23 5.19 22.25
C GLU A 489 -26.43 5.54 23.51
N THR A 490 -25.48 4.68 23.90
CA THR A 490 -24.62 4.91 25.06
C THR A 490 -23.73 6.15 24.85
N ALA A 491 -23.13 6.33 23.67
CA ALA A 491 -22.33 7.50 23.34
C ALA A 491 -23.17 8.78 23.31
N ALA A 492 -24.39 8.72 22.77
CA ALA A 492 -25.33 9.84 22.75
C ALA A 492 -25.76 10.25 24.17
N ASP A 493 -26.11 9.28 25.03
CA ASP A 493 -26.48 9.52 26.43
C ASP A 493 -25.30 10.04 27.25
N ALA A 494 -24.10 9.50 27.04
CA ALA A 494 -22.87 9.97 27.68
C ALA A 494 -22.59 11.43 27.32
N THR A 495 -22.73 11.79 26.04
CA THR A 495 -22.55 13.16 25.57
C THR A 495 -23.61 14.09 26.18
N ALA A 496 -24.87 13.69 26.18
CA ALA A 496 -25.96 14.46 26.81
C ALA A 496 -25.73 14.64 28.32
N TYR A 497 -25.23 13.61 29.00
CA TYR A 497 -24.90 13.65 30.41
C TYR A 497 -23.73 14.63 30.68
N ALA A 498 -22.64 14.54 29.90
CA ALA A 498 -21.48 15.42 29.99
C ALA A 498 -21.89 16.90 29.85
N VAL A 499 -22.69 17.22 28.84
CA VAL A 499 -23.24 18.56 28.59
C VAL A 499 -24.07 19.04 29.78
N SER A 500 -24.95 18.17 30.31
CA SER A 500 -25.87 18.54 31.38
C SER A 500 -25.18 18.85 32.70
N GLU A 501 -24.10 18.14 33.00
CA GLU A 501 -23.36 18.29 34.24
C GLU A 501 -22.15 19.23 34.12
N GLY A 502 -21.68 19.48 32.89
CA GLY A 502 -20.55 20.35 32.57
C GLY A 502 -19.21 19.78 33.04
N PHE A 503 -19.02 18.47 32.87
CA PHE A 503 -17.78 17.77 33.20
C PHE A 503 -17.03 17.37 31.94
N ASP A 504 -15.72 17.60 31.96
CA ASP A 504 -14.76 17.16 30.93
C ASP A 504 -13.86 16.03 31.48
N ASP A 505 -14.21 15.48 32.65
CA ASP A 505 -13.44 14.45 33.38
C ASP A 505 -13.84 13.03 32.94
N GLU A 506 -12.94 12.35 32.23
CA GLU A 506 -13.13 10.99 31.69
C GLU A 506 -13.56 9.97 32.76
N THR A 507 -13.03 10.08 33.99
CA THR A 507 -13.33 9.11 35.06
C THR A 507 -14.76 9.20 35.56
N GLN A 508 -15.36 10.40 35.51
CA GLN A 508 -16.76 10.61 35.88
C GLN A 508 -17.69 10.12 34.79
N LEU A 509 -17.30 10.28 33.52
CA LEU A 509 -18.07 9.81 32.38
C LEU A 509 -18.14 8.29 32.32
N VAL A 510 -17.01 7.61 32.53
CA VAL A 510 -16.94 6.13 32.55
C VAL A 510 -17.88 5.54 33.59
N GLN A 511 -18.00 6.12 34.79
CA GLN A 511 -18.94 5.61 35.80
C GLN A 511 -20.41 5.71 35.37
N PHE A 512 -20.78 6.75 34.62
CA PHE A 512 -22.12 6.86 34.05
C PHE A 512 -22.33 5.78 32.98
N ILE A 513 -21.38 5.65 32.07
CA ILE A 513 -21.41 4.71 30.96
C ILE A 513 -21.49 3.27 31.47
N GLU A 514 -20.68 2.87 32.45
CA GLU A 514 -20.73 1.54 33.08
C GLU A 514 -22.15 1.21 33.59
N ILE A 515 -22.83 2.19 34.19
CA ILE A 515 -24.19 2.03 34.73
C ILE A 515 -25.24 1.99 33.62
N ASP A 516 -25.05 2.78 32.57
CA ASP A 516 -25.97 2.88 31.43
C ASP A 516 -25.94 1.61 30.58
N VAL A 517 -24.73 1.15 30.21
CA VAL A 517 -24.51 -0.09 29.45
C VAL A 517 -25.10 -1.29 30.19
N VAL A 518 -24.86 -1.43 31.50
CA VAL A 518 -25.45 -2.53 32.28
C VAL A 518 -26.97 -2.48 32.29
N GLN A 519 -27.58 -1.29 32.36
CA GLN A 519 -29.04 -1.15 32.31
C GLN A 519 -29.62 -1.50 30.94
N LYS A 520 -28.95 -1.09 29.85
CA LYS A 520 -29.38 -1.41 28.49
C LYS A 520 -29.18 -2.89 28.16
N LEU A 521 -28.12 -3.51 28.66
CA LEU A 521 -27.94 -4.97 28.59
C LEU A 521 -28.97 -5.75 29.41
N GLU A 522 -29.58 -5.17 30.45
CA GLU A 522 -30.71 -5.81 31.15
C GLU A 522 -32.01 -5.77 30.31
N THR A 523 -32.07 -4.93 29.27
CA THR A 523 -33.21 -4.82 28.36
C THR A 523 -32.99 -5.51 27.02
N ILE A 524 -31.75 -5.73 26.61
CA ILE A 524 -31.42 -6.58 25.47
C ILE A 524 -31.65 -8.03 25.92
N ASP A 525 -32.56 -8.73 25.24
CA ASP A 525 -32.76 -10.15 25.51
C ASP A 525 -31.48 -10.90 25.09
N GLU A 526 -30.97 -11.75 25.99
CA GLU A 526 -29.84 -12.62 25.67
C GLU A 526 -30.27 -13.49 24.48
N LEU A 527 -29.58 -13.39 23.33
CA LEU A 527 -29.86 -14.23 22.16
C LEU A 527 -29.52 -15.69 22.54
N GLU A 528 -30.50 -16.36 23.14
CA GLU A 528 -30.39 -17.75 23.59
C GLU A 528 -30.69 -18.67 22.41
N GLY A 529 -29.67 -19.36 21.92
CA GLY A 529 -29.82 -20.40 20.94
C GLY A 529 -28.60 -20.57 20.03
N THR A 530 -28.55 -21.72 19.37
CA THR A 530 -27.73 -22.00 18.19
C THR A 530 -28.65 -22.34 17.02
N ALA A 531 -28.22 -21.99 15.81
CA ALA A 531 -28.84 -22.44 14.57
C ALA A 531 -27.78 -22.93 13.59
N SER A 532 -28.20 -23.70 12.60
CA SER A 532 -27.42 -23.99 11.39
C SER A 532 -28.35 -24.04 10.19
N ILE A 533 -27.87 -23.57 9.05
CA ILE A 533 -28.62 -23.54 7.79
C ILE A 533 -27.76 -24.11 6.65
N SER A 534 -28.42 -24.70 5.66
CA SER A 534 -27.79 -25.07 4.39
C SER A 534 -28.76 -24.86 3.24
N ILE A 535 -28.30 -24.17 2.20
CA ILE A 535 -29.00 -23.98 0.93
C ILE A 535 -28.08 -24.47 -0.22
N VAL A 536 -28.67 -24.84 -1.35
CA VAL A 536 -27.96 -25.33 -2.53
C VAL A 536 -28.53 -24.69 -3.78
N ASP A 537 -27.73 -24.62 -4.85
CA ASP A 537 -28.18 -24.12 -6.15
C ASP A 537 -29.42 -24.89 -6.65
N GLN A 538 -30.39 -24.17 -7.21
CA GLN A 538 -31.71 -24.73 -7.57
C GLN A 538 -32.37 -24.03 -8.76
N GLU A 539 -33.29 -24.76 -9.40
CA GLU A 539 -34.23 -24.22 -10.39
C GLU A 539 -35.58 -23.95 -9.70
N SER A 540 -36.25 -22.86 -10.04
CA SER A 540 -37.45 -22.30 -9.41
C SER A 540 -38.35 -21.66 -10.47
N ASP A 541 -39.61 -21.36 -10.17
CA ASP A 541 -40.51 -20.52 -10.98
C ASP A 541 -40.38 -19.02 -10.65
N GLY A 542 -39.43 -18.67 -9.77
CA GLY A 542 -39.17 -17.32 -9.31
C GLY A 542 -40.05 -16.90 -8.14
N GLU A 543 -41.08 -17.67 -7.81
CA GLU A 543 -41.97 -17.39 -6.68
C GLU A 543 -41.50 -18.04 -5.38
N THR A 544 -40.67 -19.09 -5.45
CA THR A 544 -40.26 -19.87 -4.25
C THR A 544 -38.78 -20.27 -4.22
N VAL A 545 -38.19 -20.29 -3.03
CA VAL A 545 -36.82 -20.76 -2.77
C VAL A 545 -36.85 -21.88 -1.73
N ILE A 546 -36.15 -22.98 -2.01
CA ILE A 546 -36.06 -24.13 -1.10
C ILE A 546 -34.74 -24.07 -0.31
N VAL A 547 -34.84 -24.06 1.01
CA VAL A 547 -33.70 -24.20 1.93
C VAL A 547 -33.54 -25.68 2.29
N GLY A 548 -32.37 -26.25 2.00
CA GLY A 548 -32.11 -27.69 2.09
C GLY A 548 -32.21 -28.23 3.53
N SER A 549 -31.60 -27.57 4.51
CA SER A 549 -31.81 -27.90 5.92
C SER A 549 -31.63 -26.71 6.87
N VAL A 550 -32.40 -26.70 7.95
CA VAL A 550 -32.36 -25.68 9.01
C VAL A 550 -32.51 -26.37 10.36
N GLU A 551 -31.57 -26.14 11.28
CA GLU A 551 -31.67 -26.58 12.68
C GLU A 551 -31.78 -25.35 13.59
N LEU A 552 -32.78 -25.35 14.46
CA LEU A 552 -33.14 -24.27 15.35
C LEU A 552 -33.23 -24.77 16.79
N SER A 553 -32.39 -24.26 17.68
CA SER A 553 -32.47 -24.60 19.11
C SER A 553 -33.58 -23.84 19.87
N ALA A 554 -34.05 -22.72 19.33
CA ALA A 554 -35.18 -21.90 19.78
C ALA A 554 -36.04 -21.54 18.55
N GLY A 555 -37.25 -21.00 18.74
CA GLY A 555 -38.11 -20.65 17.60
C GLY A 555 -37.60 -19.45 16.80
N GLY A 556 -38.03 -19.30 15.55
CA GLY A 556 -37.54 -18.24 14.67
C GLY A 556 -38.09 -18.29 13.25
N PHE A 557 -37.41 -17.61 12.33
CA PHE A 557 -37.74 -17.48 10.92
C PHE A 557 -36.50 -17.76 10.05
N VAL A 558 -36.71 -17.99 8.76
CA VAL A 558 -35.66 -18.00 7.75
C VAL A 558 -36.02 -16.94 6.71
N ALA A 559 -35.13 -15.99 6.48
CA ALA A 559 -35.29 -14.93 5.51
C ALA A 559 -34.32 -15.13 4.34
N ILE A 560 -34.76 -14.79 3.13
CA ILE A 560 -33.97 -14.82 1.90
C ILE A 560 -33.62 -13.38 1.55
N TYR A 561 -32.34 -13.18 1.21
CA TYR A 561 -31.75 -11.89 0.84
C TYR A 561 -31.28 -11.94 -0.60
N ASP A 562 -31.38 -10.80 -1.28
CA ASP A 562 -30.79 -10.57 -2.60
C ASP A 562 -29.24 -10.45 -2.51
N GLY A 563 -28.52 -11.04 -3.46
CA GLY A 563 -27.08 -10.84 -3.65
C GLY A 563 -26.15 -11.81 -2.91
N VAL A 564 -24.94 -11.33 -2.60
CA VAL A 564 -23.82 -12.12 -2.01
C VAL A 564 -23.22 -11.49 -0.75
N ALA A 565 -23.90 -10.50 -0.15
CA ALA A 565 -23.36 -9.73 0.95
C ALA A 565 -23.39 -10.52 2.28
N ALA A 566 -22.34 -10.38 3.09
CA ALA A 566 -22.25 -10.93 4.44
C ALA A 566 -22.89 -10.02 5.51
N ASP A 567 -23.25 -8.80 5.12
CA ASP A 567 -23.90 -7.82 5.97
C ASP A 567 -25.42 -7.94 5.76
N VAL A 568 -26.14 -8.31 6.81
CA VAL A 568 -27.58 -8.64 6.76
C VAL A 568 -28.39 -7.34 6.80
N ASP A 569 -28.49 -6.66 5.66
CA ASP A 569 -29.24 -5.40 5.51
C ASP A 569 -30.75 -5.67 5.49
N PRO A 570 -31.54 -5.05 6.39
CA PRO A 570 -33.00 -5.20 6.38
C PRO A 570 -33.68 -4.86 5.04
N ASP A 571 -33.08 -3.99 4.23
CA ASP A 571 -33.65 -3.57 2.94
C ASP A 571 -33.48 -4.63 1.82
N ASP A 572 -32.62 -5.64 2.02
CA ASP A 572 -32.30 -6.68 1.02
C ASP A 572 -33.15 -7.95 1.16
N VAL A 573 -34.09 -8.00 2.13
CA VAL A 573 -34.97 -9.17 2.34
C VAL A 573 -36.00 -9.29 1.23
N THR A 574 -35.99 -10.42 0.51
CA THR A 574 -36.90 -10.73 -0.61
C THR A 574 -37.96 -11.79 -0.28
N GLY A 575 -37.78 -12.55 0.80
CA GLY A 575 -38.77 -13.53 1.25
C GLY A 575 -38.54 -14.00 2.68
N VAL A 576 -39.59 -14.48 3.34
CA VAL A 576 -39.52 -14.98 4.71
C VAL A 576 -40.40 -16.20 4.96
N SER A 577 -39.90 -17.16 5.74
CA SER A 577 -40.67 -18.32 6.16
C SER A 577 -41.78 -17.96 7.15
N ASP A 578 -42.78 -18.83 7.28
CA ASP A 578 -43.60 -18.86 8.48
C ASP A 578 -42.74 -19.12 9.73
N TYR A 579 -43.26 -18.78 10.92
CA TYR A 579 -42.59 -19.08 12.19
C TYR A 579 -42.31 -20.59 12.35
N LEU A 580 -41.06 -20.90 12.68
CA LEU A 580 -40.54 -22.23 12.96
C LEU A 580 -40.38 -22.42 14.48
N GLU A 581 -40.85 -23.55 15.00
CA GLU A 581 -40.55 -23.97 16.38
C GLU A 581 -39.12 -24.51 16.47
N ALA A 582 -38.56 -24.65 17.68
CA ALA A 582 -37.26 -25.30 17.84
C ALA A 582 -37.27 -26.75 17.31
N GLY A 583 -36.35 -27.08 16.40
CA GLY A 583 -36.26 -28.39 15.74
C GLY A 583 -35.40 -28.39 14.48
N GLU A 584 -35.40 -29.53 13.78
CA GLU A 584 -34.79 -29.71 12.46
C GLU A 584 -35.89 -29.64 11.38
N TYR A 585 -35.60 -28.92 10.29
CA TYR A 585 -36.44 -28.76 9.11
C TYR A 585 -35.61 -29.08 7.87
N ASP A 586 -36.15 -29.88 6.96
CA ASP A 586 -35.53 -30.23 5.68
C ASP A 586 -36.46 -29.74 4.55
N ASP A 587 -35.88 -29.34 3.42
CA ASP A 587 -36.60 -28.90 2.21
C ASP A 587 -37.66 -27.81 2.53
N LEU A 588 -37.25 -26.75 3.24
CA LEU A 588 -38.13 -25.66 3.63
C LEU A 588 -38.40 -24.73 2.43
N GLU A 589 -39.62 -24.79 1.90
CA GLU A 589 -40.11 -23.88 0.85
C GLU A 589 -40.45 -22.50 1.44
N ILE A 590 -39.81 -21.44 0.91
CA ILE A 590 -40.05 -20.04 1.27
C ILE A 590 -40.61 -19.33 0.04
N THR A 591 -41.77 -18.69 0.18
CA THR A 591 -42.34 -17.85 -0.88
C THR A 591 -41.70 -16.47 -0.85
N LEU A 592 -41.25 -15.99 -2.01
CA LEU A 592 -40.71 -14.65 -2.16
C LEU A 592 -41.85 -13.63 -2.22
N GLU A 593 -41.65 -12.49 -1.57
CA GLU A 593 -42.62 -11.39 -1.59
C GLU A 593 -42.61 -10.69 -2.95
N ASP A 594 -41.41 -10.52 -3.51
CA ASP A 594 -41.16 -10.13 -4.88
C ASP A 594 -40.49 -11.30 -5.61
N ALA A 595 -41.15 -11.80 -6.68
CA ALA A 595 -40.62 -12.92 -7.46
C ALA A 595 -39.32 -12.51 -8.17
N LEU A 596 -38.38 -13.45 -8.27
CA LEU A 596 -37.15 -13.23 -9.02
C LEU A 596 -37.49 -13.08 -10.51
N GLU A 597 -37.14 -11.93 -11.09
CA GLU A 597 -37.37 -11.65 -12.51
C GLU A 597 -36.27 -12.26 -13.41
N GLU A 598 -35.11 -12.60 -12.84
CA GLU A 598 -33.98 -13.23 -13.51
C GLU A 598 -33.20 -14.15 -12.56
N SER A 599 -32.44 -15.07 -13.15
CA SER A 599 -31.57 -16.00 -12.41
C SER A 599 -30.45 -15.26 -11.68
N GLN A 600 -30.31 -15.45 -10.37
CA GLN A 600 -29.42 -14.65 -9.52
C GLN A 600 -28.99 -15.41 -8.24
N PRO A 601 -27.92 -14.99 -7.55
CA PRO A 601 -27.57 -15.52 -6.23
C PRO A 601 -28.51 -15.00 -5.13
N VAL A 602 -28.74 -15.83 -4.13
CA VAL A 602 -29.53 -15.52 -2.93
C VAL A 602 -28.81 -15.99 -1.66
N VAL A 603 -29.06 -15.33 -0.54
CA VAL A 603 -28.53 -15.71 0.79
C VAL A 603 -29.68 -16.02 1.73
N ALA A 604 -29.63 -17.18 2.39
CA ALA A 604 -30.60 -17.56 3.41
C ALA A 604 -30.02 -17.31 4.81
N VAL A 605 -30.74 -16.55 5.63
CA VAL A 605 -30.34 -16.16 7.00
C VAL A 605 -31.40 -16.62 7.99
N VAL A 606 -30.95 -17.14 9.14
CA VAL A 606 -31.85 -17.59 10.21
C VAL A 606 -32.07 -16.46 11.22
N HIS A 607 -33.32 -16.16 11.58
CA HIS A 607 -33.72 -15.07 12.48
C HIS A 607 -34.48 -15.58 13.72
N HIS A 608 -34.35 -14.88 14.84
CA HIS A 608 -35.11 -15.13 16.08
C HIS A 608 -36.54 -14.56 15.99
N ASP A 609 -37.42 -14.98 16.90
CA ASP A 609 -38.69 -14.29 17.24
C ASP A 609 -38.46 -13.55 18.56
N THR A 610 -37.90 -12.33 18.51
CA THR A 610 -37.47 -11.59 19.71
C THR A 610 -38.66 -11.04 20.49
N THR A 611 -39.76 -10.76 19.81
CA THR A 611 -40.98 -10.22 20.42
C THR A 611 -41.88 -11.29 21.05
N GLU A 612 -41.56 -12.58 20.83
CA GLU A 612 -42.40 -13.74 21.14
C GLU A 612 -43.82 -13.64 20.53
N ASP A 613 -43.99 -12.88 19.45
CA ASP A 613 -45.28 -12.62 18.83
C ASP A 613 -45.53 -13.42 17.54
N GLN A 614 -44.51 -14.16 17.10
CA GLN A 614 -44.50 -15.04 15.93
C GLN A 614 -44.75 -14.30 14.61
N THR A 615 -44.45 -13.01 14.55
CA THR A 615 -44.45 -12.23 13.31
C THR A 615 -43.06 -11.66 13.05
N PHE A 616 -42.60 -11.77 11.81
CA PHE A 616 -41.30 -11.25 11.40
C PHE A 616 -41.36 -9.72 11.20
N GLN A 617 -40.52 -8.98 11.91
CA GLN A 617 -40.52 -7.52 12.03
C GLN A 617 -39.12 -6.91 11.81
N TYR A 618 -38.14 -7.70 11.33
CA TYR A 618 -36.76 -7.24 11.08
C TYR A 618 -36.70 -6.03 10.14
N VAL A 619 -37.38 -6.12 8.99
CA VAL A 619 -37.44 -5.03 8.00
C VAL A 619 -38.14 -3.78 8.58
N GLU A 620 -39.31 -3.97 9.18
CA GLU A 620 -40.13 -2.85 9.69
C GLU A 620 -39.48 -2.11 10.87
N SER A 621 -38.66 -2.81 11.65
CA SER A 621 -37.95 -2.26 12.81
C SER A 621 -36.59 -1.66 12.47
N GLY A 622 -36.11 -1.80 11.23
CA GLY A 622 -34.75 -1.41 10.86
C GLY A 622 -33.69 -2.29 11.50
N GLY A 623 -33.98 -3.59 11.64
CA GLY A 623 -33.04 -4.60 12.13
C GLY A 623 -33.00 -4.79 13.66
N VAL A 624 -33.97 -4.26 14.40
CA VAL A 624 -34.00 -4.27 15.88
C VAL A 624 -34.82 -5.44 16.43
N GLU A 625 -35.93 -5.79 15.78
CA GLU A 625 -36.76 -6.93 16.15
C GLU A 625 -36.46 -8.10 15.21
N ASP A 626 -36.58 -9.32 15.70
CA ASP A 626 -36.36 -10.57 14.97
C ASP A 626 -34.98 -10.66 14.32
N GLU A 627 -33.95 -10.37 15.12
CA GLU A 627 -32.56 -10.33 14.68
C GLU A 627 -32.03 -11.72 14.30
N PRO A 628 -30.96 -11.80 13.49
CA PRO A 628 -30.35 -13.06 13.09
C PRO A 628 -29.87 -13.90 14.29
N TYR A 629 -29.98 -15.22 14.17
CA TYR A 629 -29.18 -16.13 14.96
C TYR A 629 -27.71 -15.86 14.67
N VAL A 630 -26.90 -15.77 15.72
CA VAL A 630 -25.47 -15.48 15.60
C VAL A 630 -24.61 -16.66 16.03
N THR A 631 -23.46 -16.77 15.36
CA THR A 631 -22.38 -17.69 15.73
C THR A 631 -21.73 -17.27 17.04
N ASP A 632 -20.80 -18.09 17.56
CA ASP A 632 -19.99 -17.71 18.74
C ASP A 632 -19.17 -16.42 18.53
N GLY A 633 -18.93 -16.00 17.28
CA GLY A 633 -18.25 -14.75 16.92
C GLY A 633 -19.19 -13.56 16.71
N GLY A 634 -20.51 -13.73 16.89
CA GLY A 634 -21.49 -12.65 16.71
C GLY A 634 -21.94 -12.40 15.26
N GLY A 635 -21.32 -13.04 14.28
CA GLY A 635 -21.77 -13.00 12.88
C GLY A 635 -23.04 -13.84 12.65
N PRO A 636 -23.90 -13.47 11.69
CA PRO A 636 -25.16 -14.15 11.38
C PRO A 636 -24.93 -15.60 10.91
N VAL A 637 -25.87 -16.48 11.23
CA VAL A 637 -25.95 -17.85 10.70
C VAL A 637 -26.64 -17.79 9.34
N LEU A 638 -25.86 -17.95 8.28
CA LEU A 638 -26.32 -17.85 6.88
C LEU A 638 -25.65 -18.87 5.97
N ASP A 639 -26.23 -19.08 4.78
CA ASP A 639 -25.67 -19.86 3.66
C ASP A 639 -26.21 -19.33 2.32
N GLY A 640 -25.48 -19.49 1.20
CA GLY A 640 -25.82 -18.89 -0.10
C GLY A 640 -25.96 -19.91 -1.24
N ALA A 641 -26.78 -19.59 -2.25
CA ALA A 641 -27.04 -20.42 -3.43
C ALA A 641 -27.41 -19.60 -4.67
N PHE A 642 -27.29 -20.17 -5.86
CA PHE A 642 -27.77 -19.60 -7.12
C PHE A 642 -29.14 -20.16 -7.53
N VAL A 643 -30.10 -19.30 -7.92
CA VAL A 643 -31.48 -19.69 -8.30
C VAL A 643 -31.75 -19.39 -9.79
N THR A 644 -32.31 -20.35 -10.53
CA THR A 644 -32.67 -20.23 -11.97
C THR A 644 -34.20 -20.28 -12.19
N ILE A 645 -34.80 -19.48 -13.11
CA ILE A 645 -36.29 -19.34 -13.26
C ILE A 645 -36.94 -20.12 -14.43
N GLU A 646 -38.11 -20.77 -14.24
CA GLU A 646 -38.95 -21.55 -15.21
C GLU A 646 -40.42 -21.01 -15.33
N ASP A 647 -41.09 -21.06 -16.51
CA ASP A 647 -42.44 -20.46 -16.81
C ASP A 647 -43.64 -21.48 -16.93
N GLU A 648 -44.86 -21.26 -16.33
CA GLU A 648 -46.17 -21.97 -16.64
C GLU A 648 -47.54 -21.22 -16.29
N PRO A 649 -48.73 -21.49 -16.94
CA PRO A 649 -50.01 -20.72 -16.79
C PRO A 649 -51.38 -21.45 -16.43
N ASP A 650 -52.50 -20.74 -16.06
CA ASP A 650 -53.95 -21.22 -16.07
C ASP A 650 -55.14 -20.18 -15.78
N GLU A 651 -56.29 -20.21 -16.52
CA GLU A 651 -57.74 -19.74 -16.22
C GLU A 651 -58.68 -20.15 -17.42
N PRO A 652 -60.04 -19.96 -17.51
CA PRO A 652 -60.87 -20.64 -18.53
C PRO A 652 -60.66 -20.06 -19.93
N THR A 653 -59.57 -20.47 -20.53
CA THR A 653 -59.11 -20.06 -21.84
C THR A 653 -60.13 -20.56 -22.87
N ALA A 654 -60.66 -19.63 -23.66
CA ALA A 654 -60.79 -20.02 -25.05
C ALA A 654 -59.36 -20.29 -25.49
N THR A 655 -59.07 -21.44 -26.10
CA THR A 655 -57.79 -21.56 -26.77
C THR A 655 -57.90 -20.61 -27.95
N LEU A 656 -57.08 -19.57 -27.95
CA LEU A 656 -56.73 -18.83 -29.13
C LEU A 656 -55.23 -19.07 -29.25
N THR A 657 -54.83 -19.68 -30.34
CA THR A 657 -53.43 -19.74 -30.74
C THR A 657 -53.40 -19.06 -32.08
N VAL A 658 -52.84 -17.86 -32.08
CA VAL A 658 -52.46 -17.19 -33.29
C VAL A 658 -51.03 -16.73 -33.07
N THR A 659 -50.13 -17.24 -33.88
CA THR A 659 -48.73 -16.84 -33.80
C THR A 659 -48.50 -15.54 -34.57
N ASP A 660 -47.48 -14.79 -34.15
CA ASP A 660 -46.83 -13.80 -35.01
C ASP A 660 -46.55 -14.48 -36.33
N GLN A 661 -47.10 -13.91 -37.38
CA GLN A 661 -47.09 -14.55 -38.67
C GLN A 661 -46.66 -13.55 -39.70
N ALA A 662 -45.72 -14.01 -40.51
CA ALA A 662 -45.31 -13.29 -41.67
C ALA A 662 -46.28 -13.67 -42.81
N GLY A 663 -46.81 -12.69 -43.55
CA GLY A 663 -47.70 -13.00 -44.67
C GLY A 663 -47.89 -11.86 -45.67
N ASP A 664 -48.61 -12.12 -46.75
CA ASP A 664 -48.77 -11.17 -47.86
C ASP A 664 -49.66 -9.94 -47.56
N GLY A 665 -50.15 -9.83 -46.32
CA GLY A 665 -51.02 -8.75 -45.86
C GLY A 665 -52.49 -8.86 -46.29
N GLU A 666 -52.89 -9.88 -47.07
CA GLU A 666 -54.27 -10.06 -47.52
C GLU A 666 -55.10 -10.96 -46.58
N SER A 667 -54.45 -11.83 -45.80
CA SER A 667 -55.14 -12.71 -44.86
C SER A 667 -54.28 -13.09 -43.66
N LEU A 668 -54.94 -13.31 -42.54
CA LEU A 668 -54.37 -13.80 -41.29
C LEU A 668 -54.91 -15.21 -41.04
N VAL A 669 -54.05 -16.14 -40.66
CA VAL A 669 -54.42 -17.50 -40.28
C VAL A 669 -54.46 -17.62 -38.77
N VAL A 670 -55.56 -18.12 -38.23
CA VAL A 670 -55.68 -18.49 -36.82
C VAL A 670 -55.39 -19.98 -36.70
N ASP A 671 -54.32 -20.34 -36.00
CA ASP A 671 -53.79 -21.70 -35.92
C ASP A 671 -54.77 -22.65 -35.23
N ASP A 672 -55.27 -22.24 -34.07
CA ASP A 672 -56.33 -22.90 -33.33
C ASP A 672 -57.23 -21.86 -32.65
N ALA A 673 -58.54 -22.07 -32.74
CA ALA A 673 -59.45 -21.41 -31.83
C ALA A 673 -60.53 -22.37 -31.32
N SER A 674 -60.83 -22.31 -30.03
CA SER A 674 -61.94 -23.04 -29.44
C SER A 674 -62.45 -22.31 -28.21
N ALA A 675 -63.77 -22.11 -28.15
CA ALA A 675 -64.42 -21.57 -26.96
C ALA A 675 -65.49 -22.52 -26.44
N PRO A 676 -65.76 -22.55 -25.12
CA PRO A 676 -66.84 -23.34 -24.55
C PRO A 676 -68.26 -22.80 -24.87
N VAL A 677 -68.38 -21.70 -25.63
CA VAL A 677 -69.62 -21.03 -26.08
C VAL A 677 -69.61 -20.82 -27.59
N ASP A 678 -70.77 -20.55 -28.22
CA ASP A 678 -70.79 -20.20 -29.66
C ASP A 678 -69.97 -18.90 -29.83
N TYR A 679 -69.01 -18.88 -30.76
CA TYR A 679 -68.00 -17.82 -30.82
C TYR A 679 -67.70 -17.38 -32.26
N GLY A 680 -67.17 -16.16 -32.41
CA GLY A 680 -66.63 -15.62 -33.65
C GLY A 680 -65.17 -15.19 -33.47
N LEU A 681 -64.47 -14.98 -34.58
CA LEU A 681 -63.11 -14.44 -34.59
C LEU A 681 -63.14 -13.05 -35.22
N ILE A 682 -62.56 -12.07 -34.53
CA ILE A 682 -62.44 -10.69 -34.98
C ILE A 682 -60.97 -10.32 -35.02
N VAL A 683 -60.53 -9.66 -36.09
CA VAL A 683 -59.18 -9.09 -36.21
C VAL A 683 -59.30 -7.57 -36.27
N SER A 684 -58.55 -6.86 -35.43
CA SER A 684 -58.53 -5.40 -35.33
C SER A 684 -57.11 -4.84 -35.40
N ASP A 685 -56.97 -3.59 -35.81
CA ASP A 685 -55.70 -2.85 -35.73
C ASP A 685 -55.45 -2.27 -34.31
N GLU A 686 -54.26 -1.70 -34.09
CA GLU A 686 -53.85 -1.05 -32.83
C GLU A 686 -54.78 0.09 -32.37
N ASP A 687 -55.52 0.71 -33.29
CA ASP A 687 -56.50 1.77 -33.02
C ASP A 687 -57.89 1.20 -32.67
N GLY A 688 -58.03 -0.13 -32.66
CA GLY A 688 -59.27 -0.87 -32.38
C GLY A 688 -60.27 -0.89 -33.55
N ALA A 689 -59.82 -0.60 -34.78
CA ALA A 689 -60.64 -0.71 -35.97
C ALA A 689 -60.59 -2.13 -36.54
N GLN A 690 -61.76 -2.73 -36.70
CA GLN A 690 -61.91 -4.09 -37.21
C GLN A 690 -61.50 -4.20 -38.68
N LEU A 691 -60.56 -5.10 -38.97
CA LEU A 691 -60.02 -5.40 -40.31
C LEU A 691 -60.58 -6.71 -40.90
N GLY A 692 -61.00 -7.65 -40.05
CA GLY A 692 -61.50 -8.97 -40.48
C GLY A 692 -62.52 -9.56 -39.52
N GLU A 693 -63.40 -10.45 -40.03
CA GLU A 693 -64.40 -11.18 -39.24
C GLU A 693 -64.63 -12.58 -39.83
N SER A 694 -64.69 -13.60 -38.97
CA SER A 694 -65.12 -14.93 -39.38
C SER A 694 -66.65 -15.09 -39.40
N ILE A 695 -67.13 -16.21 -39.93
CA ILE A 695 -68.51 -16.64 -39.66
C ILE A 695 -68.57 -17.33 -38.28
N PRO A 696 -69.61 -17.13 -37.46
CA PRO A 696 -69.67 -17.72 -36.12
C PRO A 696 -69.65 -19.25 -36.11
N PHE A 697 -68.90 -19.80 -35.16
CA PHE A 697 -68.71 -21.21 -34.86
C PHE A 697 -69.52 -21.64 -33.63
N ASN A 698 -69.80 -22.94 -33.49
CA ASN A 698 -70.58 -23.42 -32.35
C ASN A 698 -69.71 -23.63 -31.11
N ALA A 699 -70.32 -23.66 -29.93
CA ALA A 699 -69.66 -23.99 -28.68
C ALA A 699 -68.88 -25.30 -28.75
N THR A 700 -67.64 -25.29 -28.24
CA THR A 700 -66.66 -26.40 -28.22
C THR A 700 -66.22 -26.90 -29.59
N GLU A 701 -66.58 -26.19 -30.67
CA GLU A 701 -66.04 -26.43 -32.00
C GLU A 701 -64.63 -25.86 -32.06
N THR A 702 -63.63 -26.71 -32.22
CA THR A 702 -62.27 -26.27 -32.50
C THR A 702 -62.12 -26.03 -34.00
N VAL A 703 -61.64 -24.85 -34.36
CA VAL A 703 -61.27 -24.49 -35.74
C VAL A 703 -59.76 -24.41 -35.83
N GLU A 704 -59.19 -25.10 -36.81
CA GLU A 704 -57.74 -25.16 -37.01
C GLU A 704 -57.40 -24.52 -38.36
N ASN A 705 -56.34 -23.70 -38.42
CA ASN A 705 -55.86 -23.02 -39.63
C ASN A 705 -56.96 -22.23 -40.37
N GLU A 706 -57.81 -21.52 -39.62
CA GLU A 706 -58.87 -20.72 -40.21
C GLU A 706 -58.28 -19.42 -40.75
N SER A 707 -58.43 -19.19 -42.06
CA SER A 707 -57.93 -17.98 -42.71
C SER A 707 -59.01 -16.89 -42.73
N ILE A 708 -58.70 -15.76 -42.09
CA ILE A 708 -59.52 -14.55 -42.02
C ILE A 708 -58.97 -13.54 -43.03
N GLY A 709 -59.80 -13.09 -43.97
CA GLY A 709 -59.41 -12.06 -44.92
C GLY A 709 -59.43 -10.67 -44.29
N LEU A 710 -58.39 -9.86 -44.59
CA LEU A 710 -58.24 -8.48 -44.11
C LEU A 710 -58.74 -7.50 -45.18
N ASP A 711 -59.67 -6.58 -44.83
CA ASP A 711 -60.17 -5.53 -45.73
C ASP A 711 -60.28 -4.17 -45.00
N PRO A 712 -59.38 -3.20 -45.28
CA PRO A 712 -58.33 -3.25 -46.30
C PRO A 712 -57.15 -4.17 -45.93
N ALA A 713 -56.42 -4.66 -46.94
CA ALA A 713 -55.15 -5.37 -46.75
C ALA A 713 -54.09 -4.46 -46.11
N LEU A 714 -53.16 -5.05 -45.36
CA LEU A 714 -52.07 -4.34 -44.69
C LEU A 714 -51.05 -3.82 -45.70
N GLU A 715 -50.49 -2.64 -45.45
CA GLU A 715 -49.51 -1.99 -46.35
C GLU A 715 -48.10 -1.92 -45.74
N ASP A 716 -47.95 -2.13 -44.42
CA ASP A 716 -46.72 -2.13 -43.64
C ASP A 716 -46.89 -3.12 -42.47
N ASP A 717 -45.80 -3.50 -41.79
CA ASP A 717 -45.85 -4.32 -40.57
C ASP A 717 -46.78 -3.68 -39.55
N ALA A 718 -47.63 -4.50 -38.94
CA ALA A 718 -48.67 -4.01 -38.05
C ALA A 718 -48.89 -4.98 -36.90
N THR A 719 -49.02 -4.41 -35.71
CA THR A 719 -49.53 -5.12 -34.55
C THR A 719 -51.04 -5.26 -34.67
N LEU A 720 -51.54 -6.50 -34.70
CA LEU A 720 -52.95 -6.82 -34.83
C LEU A 720 -53.49 -7.50 -33.57
N GLU A 721 -54.70 -7.13 -33.15
CA GLU A 721 -55.41 -7.80 -32.07
C GLU A 721 -56.42 -8.80 -32.66
N VAL A 722 -56.23 -10.09 -32.37
CA VAL A 722 -57.16 -11.15 -32.74
C VAL A 722 -57.93 -11.56 -31.49
N ALA A 723 -59.26 -11.54 -31.55
CA ALA A 723 -60.11 -11.86 -30.40
C ALA A 723 -61.11 -12.98 -30.73
N VAL A 724 -61.20 -13.95 -29.82
CA VAL A 724 -62.33 -14.87 -29.72
C VAL A 724 -63.45 -14.16 -28.99
N VAL A 725 -64.56 -13.89 -29.68
CA VAL A 725 -65.72 -13.17 -29.12
C VAL A 725 -66.94 -14.07 -28.98
N ASP A 726 -67.78 -13.84 -27.98
CA ASP A 726 -69.06 -14.53 -27.83
C ASP A 726 -70.00 -14.15 -28.99
N ALA A 727 -70.49 -15.13 -29.75
CA ALA A 727 -71.31 -14.89 -30.94
C ALA A 727 -72.70 -14.28 -30.64
N ALA A 728 -73.14 -14.27 -29.38
CA ALA A 728 -74.43 -13.69 -28.99
C ALA A 728 -74.36 -12.17 -28.80
N ASP A 729 -73.27 -11.69 -28.18
CA ASP A 729 -73.15 -10.34 -27.66
C ASP A 729 -71.86 -9.60 -28.12
N GLU A 730 -70.94 -10.28 -28.82
CA GLU A 730 -69.65 -9.79 -29.34
C GLU A 730 -68.65 -9.33 -28.26
N ASP A 731 -68.82 -9.81 -27.02
CA ASP A 731 -67.88 -9.58 -25.92
C ASP A 731 -66.62 -10.48 -26.09
N PRO A 732 -65.38 -9.96 -25.95
CA PRO A 732 -64.15 -10.75 -26.06
C PRO A 732 -63.99 -11.70 -24.86
N ILE A 733 -63.59 -12.94 -25.16
CA ILE A 733 -63.37 -14.02 -24.20
C ILE A 733 -61.87 -14.27 -24.01
N GLU A 734 -61.14 -14.32 -25.13
CA GLU A 734 -59.67 -14.38 -25.20
C GLU A 734 -59.21 -13.49 -26.36
N SER A 735 -58.10 -12.79 -26.19
CA SER A 735 -57.53 -11.94 -27.24
C SER A 735 -56.02 -12.08 -27.20
N GLU A 736 -55.43 -12.20 -28.38
CA GLU A 736 -53.99 -12.28 -28.54
C GLU A 736 -53.58 -11.16 -29.50
N THR A 737 -52.51 -10.46 -29.13
CA THR A 737 -51.92 -9.45 -30.00
C THR A 737 -50.75 -10.11 -30.70
N ILE A 738 -50.75 -10.01 -32.03
CA ILE A 738 -49.67 -10.55 -32.85
C ILE A 738 -48.99 -9.43 -33.64
N GLU A 739 -47.68 -9.52 -33.79
CA GLU A 739 -46.96 -8.82 -34.83
C GLU A 739 -47.20 -9.54 -36.15
N TYR A 740 -48.02 -8.90 -36.98
CA TYR A 740 -48.14 -9.31 -38.37
C TYR A 740 -47.05 -8.58 -39.14
N THR A 741 -45.90 -9.24 -39.27
CA THR A 741 -44.85 -8.81 -40.20
C THR A 741 -45.39 -9.06 -41.59
N LEU A 742 -45.41 -8.05 -42.44
CA LEU A 742 -45.61 -8.33 -43.85
C LEU A 742 -44.45 -9.25 -44.25
N GLU A 743 -44.70 -10.40 -44.89
CA GLU A 743 -43.63 -11.19 -45.52
C GLU A 743 -43.02 -10.33 -46.62
N ASP A 744 -42.05 -9.51 -46.23
CA ASP A 744 -40.81 -9.44 -46.94
C ASP A 744 -40.31 -10.88 -47.06
N LYS A 745 -40.31 -11.36 -48.30
CA LYS A 745 -39.53 -12.51 -48.78
C LYS A 745 -38.43 -12.90 -47.78
N PRO A 746 -38.30 -14.19 -47.36
CA PRO A 746 -37.39 -14.61 -46.29
C PRO A 746 -36.01 -13.96 -46.47
N PRO A 747 -35.29 -13.62 -45.37
CA PRO A 747 -33.99 -13.00 -45.47
C PRO A 747 -33.12 -13.88 -46.37
N ALA A 748 -32.35 -13.21 -47.24
CA ALA A 748 -31.72 -13.90 -48.35
C ALA A 748 -30.69 -14.96 -47.90
N PHE A 749 -30.16 -14.86 -46.67
CA PHE A 749 -29.14 -15.72 -46.08
C PHE A 749 -28.80 -15.22 -44.65
N GLU A 750 -28.74 -16.09 -43.63
CA GLU A 750 -28.30 -15.76 -42.26
C GLU A 750 -27.33 -16.82 -41.72
N ALA A 751 -26.33 -16.42 -40.93
CA ALA A 751 -25.27 -17.28 -40.41
C ALA A 751 -24.96 -16.96 -38.94
N GLU A 752 -24.97 -17.99 -38.10
CA GLU A 752 -24.69 -17.96 -36.66
C GLU A 752 -23.49 -18.85 -36.32
N PHE A 753 -22.79 -18.54 -35.23
CA PHE A 753 -21.60 -19.28 -34.80
C PHE A 753 -21.73 -19.67 -33.32
N PRO A 754 -22.46 -20.75 -32.99
CA PRO A 754 -22.70 -21.14 -31.59
C PRO A 754 -21.44 -21.48 -30.80
N THR A 755 -20.38 -21.95 -31.49
CA THR A 755 -19.07 -22.20 -30.90
C THR A 755 -17.97 -21.88 -31.90
N CYS A 756 -16.73 -21.75 -31.42
CA CYS A 756 -15.55 -21.60 -32.27
C CYS A 756 -15.36 -22.71 -33.32
N GLN A 757 -16.01 -23.86 -33.13
CA GLN A 757 -15.91 -25.01 -34.00
C GLN A 757 -17.20 -25.30 -34.76
N ARG A 758 -18.26 -24.49 -34.60
CA ARG A 758 -19.57 -24.76 -35.19
C ARG A 758 -20.22 -23.49 -35.77
N GLY A 759 -20.70 -23.59 -37.00
CA GLY A 759 -21.45 -22.53 -37.69
C GLY A 759 -22.75 -23.06 -38.27
N GLU A 760 -23.85 -22.34 -38.09
CA GLU A 760 -25.19 -22.71 -38.53
C GLU A 760 -25.74 -21.65 -39.49
N ILE A 761 -26.25 -22.06 -40.65
CA ILE A 761 -26.70 -21.17 -41.72
C ILE A 761 -28.16 -21.47 -42.02
N THR A 762 -29.02 -20.47 -41.86
CA THR A 762 -30.45 -20.55 -42.17
C THR A 762 -30.76 -19.72 -43.42
N GLY A 763 -31.57 -20.27 -44.34
CA GLY A 763 -31.92 -19.56 -45.56
C GLY A 763 -32.66 -20.40 -46.61
N SER A 764 -33.03 -19.75 -47.72
CA SER A 764 -33.63 -20.39 -48.90
C SER A 764 -32.59 -20.50 -50.01
N PHE A 765 -32.23 -21.73 -50.39
CA PHE A 765 -31.21 -22.02 -51.39
C PHE A 765 -31.81 -22.66 -52.65
N GLU A 766 -31.47 -22.12 -53.81
CA GLU A 766 -31.84 -22.66 -55.11
C GLU A 766 -30.85 -23.72 -55.60
N ASP A 767 -31.26 -24.50 -56.61
CA ASP A 767 -30.39 -25.47 -57.31
C ASP A 767 -29.16 -24.77 -57.92
N GLY A 768 -27.97 -25.06 -57.38
CA GLY A 768 -26.68 -24.51 -57.79
C GLY A 768 -26.10 -23.44 -56.85
N ASP A 769 -26.75 -23.09 -55.75
CA ASP A 769 -26.21 -22.17 -54.73
C ASP A 769 -25.09 -22.86 -53.92
N SER A 770 -24.02 -22.12 -53.62
CA SER A 770 -22.85 -22.65 -52.89
C SER A 770 -22.64 -21.90 -51.58
N VAL A 771 -22.42 -22.66 -50.49
CA VAL A 771 -22.07 -22.13 -49.17
C VAL A 771 -20.72 -22.69 -48.76
N ILE A 772 -19.80 -21.83 -48.38
CA ILE A 772 -18.41 -22.19 -48.08
C ILE A 772 -18.07 -21.73 -46.66
N VAL A 773 -17.48 -22.63 -45.87
CA VAL A 773 -16.96 -22.30 -44.55
C VAL A 773 -15.50 -21.88 -44.67
N ALA A 774 -15.12 -20.83 -43.93
CA ALA A 774 -13.74 -20.46 -43.72
C ALA A 774 -13.34 -20.89 -42.31
N THR A 775 -12.29 -21.69 -42.22
CA THR A 775 -11.63 -22.01 -40.96
C THR A 775 -10.21 -21.46 -40.98
N GLY A 776 -9.75 -20.97 -39.82
CA GLY A 776 -8.35 -20.68 -39.55
C GLY A 776 -7.77 -21.75 -38.63
N PHE A 777 -6.50 -22.10 -38.82
CA PHE A 777 -5.84 -23.17 -38.08
C PHE A 777 -4.34 -22.95 -38.06
N TYR A 778 -3.66 -23.57 -37.09
CA TYR A 778 -2.20 -23.60 -37.02
C TYR A 778 -1.68 -24.98 -37.41
N GLU A 779 -0.59 -25.00 -38.18
CA GLU A 779 0.16 -26.20 -38.54
C GLU A 779 1.67 -25.91 -38.55
N ALA A 780 2.50 -26.93 -38.77
CA ALA A 780 3.95 -26.78 -38.92
C ALA A 780 4.41 -25.65 -39.87
N SER A 781 3.58 -25.25 -40.84
CA SER A 781 3.88 -24.18 -41.79
C SER A 781 3.48 -22.76 -41.32
N GLY A 782 2.81 -22.65 -40.16
CA GLY A 782 2.28 -21.44 -39.56
C GLY A 782 0.76 -21.35 -39.66
N PHE A 783 0.23 -20.12 -39.61
CA PHE A 783 -1.20 -19.87 -39.76
C PHE A 783 -1.69 -20.24 -41.18
N GLY A 784 -2.73 -21.07 -41.24
CA GLY A 784 -3.44 -21.50 -42.44
C GLY A 784 -4.90 -21.09 -42.42
N ASN A 785 -5.52 -21.00 -43.61
CA ASN A 785 -6.98 -20.86 -43.73
C ASN A 785 -7.54 -21.71 -44.87
N THR A 786 -8.80 -22.11 -44.73
CA THR A 786 -9.48 -23.04 -45.66
C THR A 786 -10.45 -22.34 -46.61
N LEU A 787 -10.37 -21.01 -46.75
CA LEU A 787 -11.32 -20.23 -47.54
C LEU A 787 -11.37 -20.72 -49.00
N GLY A 788 -12.50 -21.33 -49.38
CA GLY A 788 -12.71 -21.92 -50.72
C GLY A 788 -12.34 -23.40 -50.85
N GLU A 789 -12.00 -24.08 -49.76
CA GLU A 789 -11.68 -25.52 -49.72
C GLU A 789 -12.87 -26.37 -49.28
N TYR A 790 -13.58 -25.95 -48.22
CA TYR A 790 -14.68 -26.70 -47.62
C TYR A 790 -16.01 -25.96 -47.81
N GLY A 791 -16.96 -26.61 -48.48
CA GLY A 791 -18.26 -26.05 -48.78
C GLY A 791 -19.14 -27.05 -49.53
N ILE A 792 -20.40 -26.68 -49.72
CA ILE A 792 -21.40 -27.51 -50.41
C ILE A 792 -22.07 -26.74 -51.54
N THR A 793 -22.63 -27.46 -52.50
CA THR A 793 -23.51 -26.91 -53.52
C THR A 793 -24.89 -27.57 -53.45
N VAL A 794 -25.92 -26.76 -53.24
CA VAL A 794 -27.32 -27.21 -53.17
C VAL A 794 -27.76 -27.77 -54.53
N GLY A 795 -28.36 -28.97 -54.54
CA GLY A 795 -28.71 -29.73 -55.73
C GLY A 795 -27.66 -30.78 -56.16
N ASP A 796 -26.39 -30.58 -55.80
CA ASP A 796 -25.31 -31.55 -56.02
C ASP A 796 -25.00 -32.36 -54.73
N ASP A 797 -24.92 -31.69 -53.57
CA ASP A 797 -24.54 -32.28 -52.28
C ASP A 797 -25.74 -32.50 -51.33
N VAL A 798 -26.81 -31.69 -51.45
CA VAL A 798 -28.08 -31.77 -50.69
C VAL A 798 -29.28 -31.52 -51.63
N GLU A 799 -30.48 -32.05 -51.35
CA GLU A 799 -31.64 -31.88 -52.25
C GLU A 799 -32.09 -30.41 -52.43
N ALA A 800 -32.41 -30.01 -53.67
CA ALA A 800 -32.87 -28.65 -54.02
C ALA A 800 -34.38 -28.61 -54.40
N PRO A 801 -35.10 -27.51 -54.11
CA PRO A 801 -34.68 -26.35 -53.32
C PRO A 801 -34.58 -26.71 -51.83
N LEU A 802 -33.65 -26.08 -51.12
CA LEU A 802 -33.48 -26.25 -49.68
C LEU A 802 -34.02 -25.01 -48.96
N GLU A 803 -35.03 -25.21 -48.11
CA GLU A 803 -35.51 -24.24 -47.12
C GLU A 803 -35.25 -24.88 -45.75
N GLY A 804 -34.11 -24.54 -45.13
CA GLY A 804 -33.62 -25.24 -43.93
C GLY A 804 -32.22 -24.77 -43.50
N THR A 805 -31.60 -25.53 -42.59
CA THR A 805 -30.33 -25.17 -41.93
C THR A 805 -29.16 -25.98 -42.47
N ILE A 806 -28.05 -25.32 -42.79
CA ILE A 806 -26.76 -25.95 -43.10
C ILE A 806 -25.84 -25.75 -41.90
N VAL A 807 -25.30 -26.83 -41.35
CA VAL A 807 -24.39 -26.80 -40.19
C VAL A 807 -23.00 -27.23 -40.62
N PHE A 808 -21.99 -26.42 -40.29
CA PHE A 808 -20.58 -26.79 -40.37
C PHE A 808 -20.03 -27.03 -38.95
N GLU A 809 -19.27 -28.10 -38.77
CA GLU A 809 -18.63 -28.44 -37.50
C GLU A 809 -17.21 -28.99 -37.71
N VAL A 810 -16.26 -28.64 -36.84
CA VAL A 810 -14.89 -29.20 -36.91
C VAL A 810 -14.93 -30.65 -36.39
N GLY A 811 -14.48 -31.58 -37.23
CA GLY A 811 -14.50 -33.03 -36.98
C GLY A 811 -13.20 -33.70 -37.47
N GLU A 812 -13.19 -35.01 -37.65
CA GLU A 812 -11.94 -35.76 -37.99
C GLU A 812 -11.58 -35.70 -39.49
N GLU A 813 -12.56 -35.67 -40.38
CA GLU A 813 -12.38 -35.64 -41.83
C GLU A 813 -13.47 -34.80 -42.51
N PHE A 814 -13.24 -34.40 -43.76
CA PHE A 814 -14.29 -33.72 -44.52
C PHE A 814 -15.40 -34.70 -44.91
N ALA A 815 -16.59 -34.52 -44.33
CA ALA A 815 -17.75 -35.35 -44.61
C ALA A 815 -19.02 -34.50 -44.75
N VAL A 816 -19.88 -34.85 -45.71
CA VAL A 816 -21.17 -34.19 -45.91
C VAL A 816 -22.27 -35.22 -45.66
N THR A 817 -23.18 -34.90 -44.73
CA THR A 817 -24.31 -35.73 -44.36
C THR A 817 -25.61 -34.93 -44.50
N GLU A 818 -26.55 -35.46 -45.27
CA GLU A 818 -27.89 -34.88 -45.39
C GLU A 818 -28.75 -35.29 -44.18
N THR A 819 -29.42 -34.31 -43.59
CA THR A 819 -30.30 -34.43 -42.41
C THR A 819 -31.74 -34.03 -42.77
N ASP A 820 -32.68 -34.26 -41.85
CA ASP A 820 -34.09 -33.89 -42.08
C ASP A 820 -34.31 -32.36 -42.09
N GLU A 821 -33.37 -31.57 -41.56
CA GLU A 821 -33.41 -30.10 -41.45
C GLU A 821 -32.50 -29.38 -42.48
N GLY A 822 -31.65 -30.13 -43.19
CA GLY A 822 -30.72 -29.61 -44.21
C GLY A 822 -29.40 -30.39 -44.26
N GLY A 823 -28.25 -29.71 -44.35
CA GLY A 823 -26.94 -30.36 -44.50
C GLY A 823 -26.07 -30.25 -43.25
N PHE A 824 -25.37 -31.32 -42.85
CA PHE A 824 -24.35 -31.33 -41.80
C PHE A 824 -22.97 -31.63 -42.41
N ILE A 825 -21.99 -30.77 -42.18
CA ILE A 825 -20.67 -30.82 -42.80
C ILE A 825 -19.60 -30.84 -41.73
N GLU A 826 -18.83 -31.92 -41.70
CA GLU A 826 -17.62 -32.01 -40.88
C GLU A 826 -16.43 -31.42 -41.64
N VAL A 827 -15.62 -30.62 -40.96
CA VAL A 827 -14.40 -30.00 -41.48
C VAL A 827 -13.22 -30.58 -40.73
N PRO A 828 -12.17 -31.09 -41.40
CA PRO A 828 -11.02 -31.68 -40.71
C PRO A 828 -10.30 -30.65 -39.83
N PRO A 829 -9.65 -31.07 -38.73
CA PRO A 829 -8.92 -30.16 -37.87
C PRO A 829 -7.53 -29.87 -38.46
N GLY A 830 -6.93 -28.76 -38.04
CA GLY A 830 -5.49 -28.51 -38.23
C GLY A 830 -4.65 -29.36 -37.28
N GLU A 831 -3.32 -29.28 -37.42
CA GLU A 831 -2.36 -30.03 -36.58
C GLU A 831 -2.42 -29.63 -35.11
N PHE A 832 -2.74 -28.35 -34.82
CA PHE A 832 -2.95 -27.82 -33.47
C PHE A 832 -4.44 -27.50 -33.16
N GLY A 833 -5.36 -27.88 -34.06
CA GLY A 833 -6.78 -27.51 -34.00
C GLY A 833 -7.22 -26.60 -35.15
N ALA A 834 -8.52 -26.31 -35.25
CA ALA A 834 -9.07 -25.37 -36.23
C ALA A 834 -10.30 -24.65 -35.65
N ALA A 835 -10.48 -23.39 -36.03
CA ALA A 835 -11.63 -22.57 -35.66
C ALA A 835 -12.34 -22.03 -36.89
N ILE A 836 -13.66 -21.91 -36.83
CA ILE A 836 -14.48 -21.30 -37.89
C ILE A 836 -14.35 -19.79 -37.79
N THR A 837 -13.81 -19.16 -38.84
CA THR A 837 -13.56 -17.71 -38.91
C THR A 837 -14.62 -16.96 -39.72
N GLY A 838 -15.48 -17.68 -40.45
CA GLY A 838 -16.65 -17.11 -41.09
C GLY A 838 -17.27 -17.99 -42.18
N ILE A 839 -18.35 -17.49 -42.79
CA ILE A 839 -19.06 -18.12 -43.90
C ILE A 839 -19.04 -17.21 -45.12
N ALA A 840 -18.86 -17.81 -46.29
CA ALA A 840 -19.09 -17.17 -47.58
C ALA A 840 -20.43 -17.65 -48.16
N SER A 841 -21.37 -16.70 -48.29
CA SER A 841 -22.69 -16.93 -48.89
C SER A 841 -22.59 -17.16 -50.41
N PRO A 842 -23.69 -17.59 -51.07
CA PRO A 842 -23.75 -17.68 -52.53
C PRO A 842 -23.49 -16.34 -53.25
N ASP A 843 -23.78 -15.21 -52.59
CA ASP A 843 -23.60 -13.86 -53.11
C ASP A 843 -22.21 -13.26 -52.79
N ALA A 844 -21.38 -13.97 -52.01
CA ALA A 844 -20.04 -13.55 -51.64
C ALA A 844 -19.16 -13.31 -52.89
N ILE A 845 -18.27 -12.33 -52.81
CA ILE A 845 -17.24 -12.17 -53.83
C ILE A 845 -16.34 -13.41 -53.77
N PRO A 846 -16.03 -14.09 -54.90
CA PRO A 846 -15.22 -15.30 -54.85
C PRO A 846 -13.89 -15.09 -54.13
N GLY A 847 -13.68 -15.82 -53.03
CA GLY A 847 -12.51 -15.72 -52.17
C GLY A 847 -12.60 -14.65 -51.07
N SER A 848 -13.80 -14.18 -50.70
CA SER A 848 -14.04 -13.35 -49.52
C SER A 848 -15.10 -13.96 -48.60
N ILE A 849 -15.02 -13.62 -47.32
CA ILE A 849 -16.04 -13.89 -46.31
C ILE A 849 -16.96 -12.67 -46.26
N ASP A 850 -18.27 -12.87 -46.38
CA ASP A 850 -19.29 -11.83 -46.22
C ASP A 850 -20.08 -11.96 -44.90
N HIS A 851 -19.95 -13.10 -44.21
CA HIS A 851 -20.44 -13.33 -42.85
C HIS A 851 -19.28 -13.76 -41.94
N PRO A 852 -18.47 -12.82 -41.42
CA PRO A 852 -17.37 -13.16 -40.51
C PRO A 852 -17.90 -13.66 -39.16
N ASN A 853 -17.20 -14.61 -38.54
CA ASN A 853 -17.47 -14.98 -37.15
C ASN A 853 -17.03 -13.79 -36.26
N PRO A 854 -17.94 -13.20 -35.44
CA PRO A 854 -17.58 -12.08 -34.56
C PRO A 854 -16.46 -12.44 -33.57
N ASP A 855 -16.40 -13.70 -33.12
CA ASP A 855 -15.45 -14.17 -32.12
C ASP A 855 -14.20 -14.80 -32.75
N ALA A 856 -13.95 -14.55 -34.05
CA ALA A 856 -12.88 -15.20 -34.80
C ALA A 856 -11.47 -14.98 -34.21
N SER A 857 -11.20 -13.85 -33.55
CA SER A 857 -9.91 -13.59 -32.88
C SER A 857 -9.68 -14.55 -31.72
N ASP A 858 -10.68 -14.64 -30.85
CA ASP A 858 -10.62 -15.36 -29.58
C ASP A 858 -10.65 -16.87 -29.86
N CYS A 859 -11.48 -17.28 -30.82
CA CYS A 859 -11.50 -18.65 -31.33
C CYS A 859 -10.18 -19.10 -31.95
N LEU A 860 -9.40 -18.17 -32.52
CA LEU A 860 -8.06 -18.50 -33.04
C LEU A 860 -7.01 -18.59 -31.93
N GLU A 861 -7.16 -17.85 -30.85
CA GLU A 861 -6.32 -17.97 -29.65
C GLU A 861 -6.41 -19.35 -29.01
N ASP A 862 -7.62 -19.89 -28.90
CA ASP A 862 -7.87 -21.21 -28.31
C ASP A 862 -7.24 -22.38 -29.07
N VAL A 863 -6.94 -22.20 -30.37
CA VAL A 863 -6.34 -23.23 -31.23
C VAL A 863 -4.87 -22.95 -31.56
N ARG A 864 -4.23 -21.97 -30.91
CA ARG A 864 -2.78 -21.75 -31.03
C ARG A 864 -2.01 -22.88 -30.32
N PRO A 865 -0.83 -23.26 -30.83
CA PRO A 865 0.06 -24.15 -30.09
C PRO A 865 0.48 -23.54 -28.75
N GLY A 866 0.59 -24.36 -27.71
CA GLY A 866 1.10 -23.96 -26.40
C GLY A 866 2.58 -23.58 -26.45
N LEU A 867 2.99 -22.62 -25.62
CA LEU A 867 4.37 -22.12 -25.60
C LEU A 867 5.34 -23.15 -24.98
N PRO A 868 6.50 -23.42 -25.60
CA PRO A 868 7.54 -24.24 -25.00
C PRO A 868 8.25 -23.49 -23.85
N THR A 869 8.91 -24.24 -22.97
CA THR A 869 9.83 -23.67 -21.96
C THR A 869 11.26 -24.11 -22.26
N LEU A 870 12.23 -23.23 -22.04
CA LEU A 870 13.66 -23.45 -22.29
C LEU A 870 14.44 -23.31 -20.99
N GLU A 871 15.52 -24.07 -20.82
CA GLU A 871 16.40 -23.96 -19.66
C GLU A 871 17.85 -24.33 -19.98
N VAL A 872 18.79 -23.92 -19.12
CA VAL A 872 20.16 -24.43 -19.11
C VAL A 872 20.24 -25.56 -18.10
N VAL A 873 20.45 -26.78 -18.59
CA VAL A 873 20.56 -27.99 -17.76
C VAL A 873 21.95 -28.11 -17.14
N ASP A 874 23.00 -27.81 -17.92
CA ASP A 874 24.38 -27.86 -17.46
C ASP A 874 25.27 -26.94 -18.30
N ALA A 875 26.31 -26.36 -17.69
CA ALA A 875 27.33 -25.59 -18.39
C ALA A 875 28.67 -25.81 -17.69
N THR A 876 29.55 -26.61 -18.30
CA THR A 876 30.82 -27.00 -17.64
C THR A 876 32.02 -26.89 -18.59
N PRO A 877 33.22 -26.61 -18.07
CA PRO A 877 34.44 -26.60 -18.89
C PRO A 877 34.65 -27.94 -19.57
N ALA A 878 34.88 -27.93 -20.89
CA ALA A 878 35.05 -29.15 -21.66
C ALA A 878 36.29 -29.93 -21.17
N ASP A 879 36.13 -31.22 -20.88
CA ASP A 879 37.22 -32.06 -20.37
C ASP A 879 38.18 -32.43 -21.52
N ASP A 880 39.22 -31.61 -21.73
CA ASP A 880 40.24 -31.77 -22.78
C ASP A 880 41.13 -33.03 -22.58
N THR A 881 40.82 -33.89 -21.59
CA THR A 881 41.61 -35.09 -21.27
C THR A 881 41.30 -36.33 -22.12
N ALA A 882 40.38 -36.25 -23.09
CA ALA A 882 40.00 -37.38 -23.94
C ALA A 882 40.83 -37.57 -25.23
N SER A 883 41.85 -36.74 -25.51
CA SER A 883 42.74 -36.96 -26.65
C SER A 883 44.08 -37.62 -26.23
N ASP A 884 44.16 -38.94 -26.35
CA ASP A 884 45.39 -39.75 -26.16
C ASP A 884 46.44 -39.54 -27.30
N ASP A 885 46.30 -38.47 -28.09
CA ASP A 885 47.14 -38.15 -29.26
C ASP A 885 48.15 -37.03 -28.93
N ILE A 886 49.39 -37.45 -28.63
CA ILE A 886 50.54 -36.62 -28.21
C ILE A 886 51.01 -35.56 -29.25
N ASP A 887 50.37 -35.46 -30.42
CA ASP A 887 50.80 -34.57 -31.52
C ASP A 887 49.75 -33.52 -31.92
N THR A 888 48.72 -33.29 -31.11
CA THR A 888 47.86 -32.10 -31.24
C THR A 888 48.43 -31.01 -30.34
N GLU A 889 48.95 -29.93 -30.93
CA GLU A 889 49.24 -28.71 -30.15
C GLU A 889 47.90 -28.21 -29.58
N PRO A 890 47.83 -27.77 -28.31
CA PRO A 890 46.60 -27.16 -27.79
C PRO A 890 46.17 -26.04 -28.74
N SER A 891 44.88 -25.99 -29.06
CA SER A 891 44.33 -24.91 -29.88
C SER A 891 44.73 -23.58 -29.24
N PRO A 892 45.21 -22.60 -30.02
CA PRO A 892 45.59 -21.29 -29.50
C PRO A 892 44.38 -20.39 -29.15
N ASP A 893 43.16 -20.93 -29.17
CA ASP A 893 41.90 -20.20 -29.17
C ASP A 893 41.01 -20.77 -28.04
N GLY A 894 40.87 -20.02 -26.93
CA GLY A 894 39.86 -20.19 -25.86
C GLY A 894 39.86 -21.49 -25.03
N GLU A 895 39.44 -21.40 -23.76
CA GLU A 895 38.94 -22.58 -23.03
C GLU A 895 37.47 -22.80 -23.45
N THR A 896 37.13 -24.02 -23.88
CA THR A 896 35.80 -24.40 -24.37
C THR A 896 34.86 -24.80 -23.22
N ILE A 897 33.59 -24.40 -23.30
CA ILE A 897 32.52 -24.79 -22.36
C ILE A 897 31.53 -25.71 -23.10
N ASP A 898 31.22 -26.87 -22.54
CA ASP A 898 30.12 -27.72 -22.98
C ASP A 898 28.83 -27.22 -22.31
N VAL A 899 27.88 -26.70 -23.11
CA VAL A 899 26.58 -26.18 -22.62
C VAL A 899 25.47 -27.11 -23.06
N THR A 900 24.69 -27.62 -22.11
CA THR A 900 23.49 -28.44 -22.36
C THR A 900 22.23 -27.63 -22.09
N PHE A 901 21.44 -27.43 -23.14
CA PHE A 901 20.13 -26.80 -23.07
C PHE A 901 19.04 -27.87 -22.99
N GLY A 902 18.02 -27.59 -22.19
CA GLY A 902 16.80 -28.37 -22.06
C GLY A 902 15.59 -27.60 -22.57
N TYR A 903 14.57 -28.31 -22.99
CA TYR A 903 13.28 -27.73 -23.33
C TYR A 903 12.12 -28.66 -22.98
N THR A 904 10.94 -28.08 -22.78
CA THR A 904 9.67 -28.82 -22.72
C THR A 904 8.70 -28.27 -23.74
N ASN A 905 8.25 -29.12 -24.68
CA ASN A 905 7.17 -28.81 -25.62
C ASN A 905 5.85 -29.39 -25.10
N PRO A 906 4.87 -28.54 -24.70
CA PRO A 906 3.58 -29.01 -24.16
C PRO A 906 2.63 -29.56 -25.23
N ASN A 907 2.94 -29.42 -26.52
CA ASN A 907 2.07 -29.83 -27.61
C ASN A 907 2.24 -31.32 -27.96
N GLU A 908 1.17 -31.95 -28.44
CA GLU A 908 1.21 -33.35 -28.91
C GLU A 908 1.92 -33.51 -30.27
N SER A 909 2.21 -32.40 -30.95
CA SER A 909 2.90 -32.34 -32.26
C SER A 909 4.22 -31.58 -32.14
N PRO A 910 5.24 -31.93 -32.96
CA PRO A 910 6.50 -31.19 -33.01
C PRO A 910 6.31 -29.71 -33.38
N LEU A 911 7.14 -28.85 -32.80
CA LEU A 911 7.16 -27.41 -33.11
C LEU A 911 8.37 -27.06 -33.98
N PRO A 912 8.19 -26.82 -35.30
CA PRO A 912 9.26 -26.32 -36.17
C PRO A 912 9.42 -24.79 -36.04
N LEU A 913 10.50 -24.35 -35.38
CA LEU A 913 10.70 -22.95 -34.96
C LEU A 913 11.91 -22.28 -35.64
N GLY A 914 11.96 -20.94 -35.57
CA GLY A 914 13.19 -20.18 -35.78
C GLY A 914 14.05 -20.26 -34.52
N SER A 915 14.79 -21.34 -34.36
CA SER A 915 15.70 -21.54 -33.22
C SER A 915 17.06 -20.92 -33.54
N GLU A 916 17.56 -20.07 -32.66
CA GLU A 916 18.86 -19.41 -32.83
C GLU A 916 19.57 -19.14 -31.50
N PHE A 917 20.89 -19.00 -31.55
CA PHE A 917 21.64 -18.41 -30.45
C PHE A 917 21.60 -16.90 -30.60
N VAL A 918 20.80 -16.25 -29.77
CA VAL A 918 20.53 -14.80 -29.83
C VAL A 918 21.71 -14.00 -29.29
N GLU A 919 22.50 -14.59 -28.38
CA GLU A 919 23.71 -14.03 -27.82
C GLU A 919 24.74 -15.15 -27.59
N GLY A 920 26.04 -14.80 -27.66
CA GLY A 920 27.16 -15.71 -27.53
C GLY A 920 27.63 -16.31 -28.87
N THR A 921 28.92 -16.58 -28.97
CA THR A 921 29.55 -17.12 -30.19
C THR A 921 29.81 -18.62 -30.07
N THR A 922 29.01 -19.42 -30.76
CA THR A 922 29.25 -20.85 -30.96
C THR A 922 29.35 -21.20 -32.45
N GLU A 923 30.14 -22.22 -32.78
CA GLU A 923 30.19 -22.79 -34.13
C GLU A 923 29.05 -23.80 -34.39
N ASP A 924 28.33 -24.21 -33.35
CA ASP A 924 27.21 -25.15 -33.44
C ASP A 924 25.90 -24.45 -33.80
N GLU A 925 25.07 -25.13 -34.59
CA GLU A 925 23.71 -24.68 -34.91
C GLU A 925 22.73 -25.29 -33.88
N PRO A 926 21.74 -24.52 -33.37
CA PRO A 926 20.77 -25.07 -32.45
C PRO A 926 19.78 -26.01 -33.16
N ILE A 927 19.01 -26.77 -32.38
CA ILE A 927 17.99 -27.68 -32.92
C ILE A 927 16.90 -26.91 -33.68
N ALA A 928 16.47 -27.43 -34.84
CA ALA A 928 15.52 -26.74 -35.72
C ALA A 928 14.03 -27.03 -35.41
N GLU A 929 13.76 -27.98 -34.52
CA GLU A 929 12.42 -28.46 -34.18
C GLU A 929 12.43 -28.99 -32.74
N LEU A 930 11.38 -28.68 -31.98
CA LEU A 930 11.16 -29.19 -30.63
C LEU A 930 10.20 -30.38 -30.71
N GLU A 931 10.69 -31.58 -30.40
CA GLU A 931 9.83 -32.77 -30.30
C GLU A 931 8.89 -32.62 -29.09
N PRO A 932 7.71 -33.27 -29.07
CA PRO A 932 6.83 -33.29 -27.90
C PRO A 932 7.53 -33.78 -26.64
N GLU A 933 7.05 -33.32 -25.48
CA GLU A 933 7.61 -33.62 -24.14
C GLU A 933 8.96 -32.93 -23.88
N GLU A 934 9.81 -33.51 -23.02
CA GLU A 934 11.12 -32.98 -22.63
C GLU A 934 12.21 -33.40 -23.64
N GLY A 935 13.11 -32.48 -23.97
CA GLY A 935 14.28 -32.76 -24.80
C GLY A 935 15.50 -31.93 -24.39
N GLU A 936 16.69 -32.42 -24.75
CA GLU A 936 17.96 -31.77 -24.43
C GLU A 936 18.92 -31.84 -25.63
N PHE A 937 19.80 -30.85 -25.76
CA PHE A 937 20.93 -30.88 -26.68
C PHE A 937 22.14 -30.13 -26.11
N THR A 938 23.34 -30.54 -26.49
CA THR A 938 24.61 -29.96 -26.02
C THR A 938 25.35 -29.30 -27.17
N VAL A 939 25.93 -28.14 -26.92
CA VAL A 939 26.77 -27.38 -27.86
C VAL A 939 28.11 -26.99 -27.24
N GLU A 940 29.13 -26.87 -28.09
CA GLU A 940 30.45 -26.39 -27.72
C GLU A 940 30.49 -24.86 -27.86
N TRP A 941 30.76 -24.16 -26.76
CA TRP A 941 30.85 -22.70 -26.71
C TRP A 941 32.30 -22.27 -26.49
N ILE A 942 32.76 -21.33 -27.32
CA ILE A 942 34.06 -20.67 -27.17
C ILE A 942 33.78 -19.19 -26.91
N PRO A 943 33.77 -18.74 -25.64
CA PRO A 943 33.52 -17.34 -25.34
C PRO A 943 34.65 -16.44 -25.86
N GLU A 944 34.29 -15.31 -26.46
CA GLU A 944 35.20 -14.23 -26.86
C GLU A 944 35.55 -13.29 -25.68
N SER A 945 34.78 -13.32 -24.58
CA SER A 945 35.04 -12.59 -23.33
C SER A 945 34.43 -13.26 -22.08
N ASP A 946 34.96 -12.95 -20.89
CA ASP A 946 34.47 -13.48 -19.61
C ASP A 946 33.05 -13.00 -19.24
N GLU A 947 32.62 -11.88 -19.79
CA GLU A 947 31.27 -11.33 -19.57
C GLU A 947 30.24 -11.93 -20.55
N GLU A 948 30.70 -12.64 -21.59
CA GLU A 948 29.83 -13.23 -22.60
C GLU A 948 28.97 -14.34 -21.99
N GLN A 949 27.71 -14.41 -22.40
CA GLN A 949 26.79 -15.52 -22.12
C GLN A 949 26.39 -16.18 -23.44
N LEU A 950 26.10 -17.48 -23.41
CA LEU A 950 25.45 -18.16 -24.51
C LEU A 950 23.95 -18.21 -24.23
N VAL A 951 23.17 -17.61 -25.13
CA VAL A 951 21.72 -17.48 -24.99
C VAL A 951 21.03 -18.15 -26.16
N TRP A 952 20.18 -19.13 -25.86
CA TRP A 952 19.38 -19.86 -26.84
C TRP A 952 17.92 -19.40 -26.80
N GLY A 953 17.40 -18.93 -27.94
CA GLY A 953 16.02 -18.48 -28.10
C GLY A 953 15.29 -19.23 -29.22
N VAL A 954 13.96 -19.18 -29.16
CA VAL A 954 13.09 -19.72 -30.21
C VAL A 954 12.04 -18.69 -30.63
N ASP A 955 11.89 -18.50 -31.94
CA ASP A 955 10.92 -17.59 -32.54
C ASP A 955 9.55 -18.28 -32.75
N MET A 956 8.53 -17.77 -32.05
CA MET A 956 7.14 -18.23 -32.11
C MET A 956 6.23 -17.36 -32.99
N THR A 957 6.74 -16.32 -33.66
CA THR A 957 5.93 -15.38 -34.48
C THR A 957 5.19 -16.03 -35.64
N ARG A 958 5.68 -17.18 -36.12
CA ARG A 958 4.98 -18.01 -37.12
C ARG A 958 3.57 -18.44 -36.69
N TYR A 959 3.33 -18.49 -35.38
CA TYR A 959 2.06 -18.87 -34.77
C TYR A 959 1.31 -17.67 -34.16
N ASP A 960 1.61 -16.46 -34.64
CA ASP A 960 1.02 -15.19 -34.19
C ASP A 960 1.27 -14.86 -32.71
N TYR A 961 2.37 -15.36 -32.15
CA TYR A 961 2.93 -14.87 -30.88
C TYR A 961 3.89 -13.71 -31.13
N ASP A 962 4.14 -12.89 -30.10
CA ASP A 962 5.19 -11.87 -30.16
C ASP A 962 6.60 -12.50 -30.21
N GLU A 963 7.60 -11.74 -30.67
CA GLU A 963 8.99 -12.22 -30.83
C GLU A 963 9.60 -12.71 -29.50
N ASP A 964 9.14 -12.16 -28.37
CA ASP A 964 9.65 -12.48 -27.01
C ASP A 964 8.72 -13.41 -26.21
N ALA A 965 7.78 -14.09 -26.86
CA ALA A 965 6.78 -14.91 -26.18
C ALA A 965 7.36 -16.14 -25.45
N VAL A 966 8.60 -16.54 -25.75
CA VAL A 966 9.30 -17.63 -25.05
C VAL A 966 10.58 -17.06 -24.45
N GLU A 967 10.71 -17.16 -23.13
CA GLU A 967 11.94 -16.72 -22.46
C GLU A 967 13.14 -17.56 -22.94
N PRO A 968 14.25 -16.91 -23.35
CA PRO A 968 15.43 -17.61 -23.82
C PRO A 968 16.20 -18.25 -22.65
N ALA A 969 16.88 -19.36 -22.91
CA ALA A 969 17.77 -19.99 -21.95
C ALA A 969 19.16 -19.35 -22.03
N ALA A 970 19.63 -18.74 -20.93
CA ALA A 970 20.92 -18.07 -20.85
C ALA A 970 21.86 -18.76 -19.85
N THR A 971 23.12 -18.99 -20.26
CA THR A 971 24.16 -19.46 -19.33
C THR A 971 24.59 -18.34 -18.38
N PRO A 972 25.19 -18.66 -17.21
CA PRO A 972 26.02 -17.69 -16.48
C PRO A 972 27.13 -17.10 -17.37
N PRO A 973 27.68 -15.92 -17.03
CA PRO A 973 28.84 -15.36 -17.73
C PRO A 973 30.01 -16.34 -17.80
N ALA A 974 30.71 -16.36 -18.93
CA ALA A 974 31.82 -17.28 -19.17
C ALA A 974 32.89 -17.26 -18.06
N GLY A 975 33.20 -16.09 -17.49
CA GLY A 975 34.18 -15.91 -16.42
C GLY A 975 33.78 -16.51 -15.09
N GLU A 976 32.49 -16.77 -14.86
CA GLU A 976 32.03 -17.53 -13.69
C GLU A 976 32.27 -19.04 -13.86
N ILE A 977 32.22 -19.52 -15.11
CA ILE A 977 32.41 -20.94 -15.48
C ILE A 977 33.91 -21.25 -15.65
N LEU A 978 34.67 -20.30 -16.19
CA LEU A 978 36.11 -20.32 -16.44
C LEU A 978 36.81 -19.18 -15.69
N PRO A 979 36.90 -19.22 -14.34
CA PRO A 979 37.53 -18.14 -13.59
C PRO A 979 39.04 -18.05 -13.91
N ASP A 980 39.44 -16.91 -14.48
CA ASP A 980 40.75 -16.73 -15.11
C ASP A 980 41.92 -16.61 -14.10
N GLU A 981 41.68 -16.28 -12.83
CA GLU A 981 42.69 -16.36 -11.75
C GLU A 981 42.04 -16.64 -10.38
N PRO A 982 42.71 -17.35 -9.44
CA PRO A 982 42.20 -17.46 -8.07
C PRO A 982 42.13 -16.07 -7.43
N ALA A 983 41.00 -15.76 -6.75
CA ALA A 983 40.80 -14.50 -6.03
C ALA A 983 42.01 -14.11 -5.17
N GLU A 984 42.41 -12.84 -5.22
CA GLU A 984 43.51 -12.34 -4.40
C GLU A 984 43.10 -12.40 -2.91
N PRO A 985 43.93 -12.99 -2.02
CA PRO A 985 43.58 -13.14 -0.62
C PRO A 985 43.36 -11.77 0.05
N ALA A 986 42.60 -11.74 1.15
CA ALA A 986 42.38 -10.52 1.93
C ALA A 986 43.70 -9.82 2.35
N ILE A 987 43.76 -8.51 2.16
CA ILE A 987 44.90 -7.66 2.53
C ILE A 987 44.35 -6.48 3.32
N PHE A 988 44.66 -6.41 4.61
CA PHE A 988 44.20 -5.34 5.50
C PHE A 988 45.26 -4.23 5.57
N ASP A 989 45.01 -3.14 4.84
CA ASP A 989 45.77 -1.90 4.94
C ASP A 989 45.33 -1.14 6.19
N ALA A 990 46.25 -0.44 6.84
CA ALA A 990 46.02 0.25 8.10
C ALA A 990 46.52 1.69 8.06
N ALA A 991 45.75 2.63 8.60
CA ALA A 991 46.14 4.04 8.72
C ALA A 991 45.78 4.60 10.11
N ILE A 992 46.76 5.12 10.84
CA ILE A 992 46.51 5.82 12.12
C ILE A 992 45.88 7.17 11.80
N THR A 993 44.63 7.36 12.17
CA THR A 993 43.86 8.60 11.92
C THR A 993 43.98 9.56 13.10
N ASN A 994 44.10 9.05 14.33
CA ASN A 994 44.21 9.84 15.54
C ASN A 994 45.10 9.17 16.59
N VAL A 995 45.86 9.97 17.35
CA VAL A 995 46.69 9.50 18.47
C VAL A 995 46.81 10.60 19.53
N THR A 996 46.74 10.20 20.80
CA THR A 996 46.93 11.12 21.93
C THR A 996 48.42 11.41 22.16
N ASP A 997 48.90 12.58 21.71
CA ASP A 997 50.32 13.02 21.77
C ASP A 997 50.44 14.56 21.89
N PRO A 998 51.28 15.12 22.80
CA PRO A 998 52.03 14.45 23.87
C PRO A 998 51.14 13.96 25.02
N VAL A 999 51.63 12.97 25.78
CA VAL A 999 50.93 12.37 26.93
C VAL A 999 51.78 12.44 28.20
N THR A 1000 51.18 12.69 29.36
CA THR A 1000 51.91 12.74 30.62
C THR A 1000 52.17 11.33 31.15
N GLN A 1001 53.34 11.09 31.75
CA GLN A 1001 53.64 9.79 32.37
C GLN A 1001 52.55 9.34 33.36
N GLY A 1002 51.88 8.23 33.05
CA GLY A 1002 50.79 7.64 33.84
C GLY A 1002 49.38 7.84 33.28
N GLU A 1003 49.21 8.64 32.22
CA GLU A 1003 47.96 8.73 31.46
C GLU A 1003 47.95 7.74 30.29
N PRO A 1004 46.84 7.04 29.98
CA PRO A 1004 46.81 6.10 28.86
C PRO A 1004 46.92 6.82 27.51
N ILE A 1005 47.43 6.13 26.49
CA ILE A 1005 47.40 6.59 25.11
C ILE A 1005 46.23 5.92 24.39
N ASP A 1006 45.34 6.74 23.81
CA ASP A 1006 44.28 6.28 22.91
C ASP A 1006 44.68 6.52 21.45
N VAL A 1007 44.37 5.55 20.59
CA VAL A 1007 44.70 5.51 19.15
C VAL A 1007 43.48 5.07 18.35
N ASP A 1008 43.12 5.84 17.32
CA ASP A 1008 42.15 5.41 16.30
C ASP A 1008 42.88 5.07 15.00
N ALA A 1009 42.60 3.91 14.44
CA ALA A 1009 43.15 3.45 13.17
C ALA A 1009 42.03 3.00 12.23
N GLU A 1010 42.08 3.49 11.00
CA GLU A 1010 41.23 3.05 9.89
C GLU A 1010 41.86 1.81 9.26
N ILE A 1011 41.09 0.74 9.12
CA ILE A 1011 41.49 -0.54 8.55
C ILE A 1011 40.62 -0.81 7.33
N GLU A 1012 41.23 -1.02 6.17
CA GLU A 1012 40.56 -1.29 4.89
C GLU A 1012 41.03 -2.63 4.33
N ASN A 1013 40.09 -3.48 3.91
CA ASN A 1013 40.42 -4.71 3.18
C ASN A 1013 40.51 -4.42 1.68
N VAL A 1014 41.73 -4.28 1.14
CA VAL A 1014 41.99 -4.05 -0.28
C VAL A 1014 42.14 -5.35 -1.09
N GLY A 1015 41.93 -6.52 -0.46
CA GLY A 1015 41.95 -7.83 -1.11
C GLY A 1015 40.56 -8.29 -1.61
N GLY A 1016 40.53 -9.40 -2.35
CA GLY A 1016 39.32 -9.93 -3.00
C GLY A 1016 38.53 -10.94 -2.18
N GLU A 1017 39.00 -11.33 -1.00
CA GLU A 1017 38.30 -12.24 -0.08
C GLU A 1017 37.99 -11.54 1.25
N SER A 1018 36.96 -12.02 1.95
CA SER A 1018 36.72 -11.63 3.34
C SER A 1018 37.62 -12.41 4.30
N ASP A 1019 38.10 -11.74 5.34
CA ASP A 1019 38.97 -12.35 6.36
C ASP A 1019 38.76 -11.70 7.73
N THR A 1020 39.28 -12.33 8.77
CA THR A 1020 39.28 -11.80 10.15
C THR A 1020 40.71 -11.72 10.67
N GLN A 1021 41.15 -10.52 11.03
CA GLN A 1021 42.52 -10.29 11.50
C GLN A 1021 42.56 -9.57 12.84
N ALA A 1022 43.57 -9.90 13.65
CA ALA A 1022 43.87 -9.17 14.87
C ALA A 1022 44.64 -7.89 14.55
N ILE A 1023 44.10 -6.76 14.99
CA ILE A 1023 44.72 -5.44 14.93
C ILE A 1023 45.40 -5.20 16.28
N GLU A 1024 46.72 -5.07 16.28
CA GLU A 1024 47.55 -4.95 17.49
C GLU A 1024 48.12 -3.53 17.62
N LEU A 1025 47.98 -2.94 18.81
CA LEU A 1025 48.66 -1.71 19.20
C LEU A 1025 49.91 -2.07 20.01
N ALA A 1026 51.08 -1.62 19.56
CA ALA A 1026 52.35 -1.81 20.27
C ALA A 1026 53.08 -0.48 20.51
N ILE A 1027 53.72 -0.37 21.68
CA ILE A 1027 54.56 0.75 22.08
C ILE A 1027 55.94 0.20 22.43
N ALA A 1028 57.00 0.79 21.87
CA ALA A 1028 58.38 0.32 22.05
C ALA A 1028 58.59 -1.15 21.65
N ASP A 1029 57.92 -1.59 20.58
CA ASP A 1029 57.89 -2.98 20.08
C ASP A 1029 57.22 -4.00 21.04
N GLU A 1030 56.45 -3.56 22.03
CA GLU A 1030 55.65 -4.43 22.91
C GLU A 1030 54.15 -4.23 22.66
N VAL A 1031 53.43 -5.28 22.26
CA VAL A 1031 51.97 -5.26 22.06
C VAL A 1031 51.28 -5.01 23.42
N ARG A 1032 50.49 -3.94 23.48
CA ARG A 1032 49.78 -3.49 24.69
C ARG A 1032 48.27 -3.67 24.59
N ASP A 1033 47.70 -3.67 23.38
CA ASP A 1033 46.27 -3.89 23.13
C ASP A 1033 46.04 -4.61 21.79
N SER A 1034 44.93 -5.34 21.66
CA SER A 1034 44.58 -6.09 20.44
C SER A 1034 43.08 -6.34 20.32
N THR A 1035 42.53 -6.20 19.11
CA THR A 1035 41.12 -6.46 18.77
C THR A 1035 41.02 -7.23 17.44
N GLU A 1036 40.10 -8.19 17.33
CA GLU A 1036 39.82 -8.89 16.06
C GLU A 1036 38.79 -8.12 15.23
N VAL A 1037 39.06 -7.97 13.92
CA VAL A 1037 38.21 -7.25 12.96
C VAL A 1037 37.96 -8.13 11.75
N THR A 1038 36.70 -8.24 11.32
CA THR A 1038 36.28 -8.97 10.12
C THR A 1038 35.85 -7.96 9.06
N LEU A 1039 36.46 -8.01 7.87
CA LEU A 1039 36.13 -7.11 6.77
C LEU A 1039 35.88 -7.91 5.49
N GLU A 1040 34.78 -7.58 4.82
CA GLU A 1040 34.48 -8.01 3.44
C GLU A 1040 35.41 -7.28 2.44
N PRO A 1041 35.50 -7.73 1.17
CA PRO A 1041 36.30 -7.04 0.16
C PRO A 1041 35.91 -5.56 0.02
N ASN A 1042 36.90 -4.66 -0.02
CA ASN A 1042 36.75 -3.20 -0.08
C ASN A 1042 36.00 -2.57 1.11
N ALA A 1043 35.74 -3.32 2.20
CA ALA A 1043 35.15 -2.76 3.41
C ALA A 1043 36.21 -2.03 4.25
N THR A 1044 35.80 -0.94 4.90
CA THR A 1044 36.63 -0.12 5.80
C THR A 1044 35.97 -0.01 7.17
N ASP A 1045 36.76 -0.08 8.25
CA ASP A 1045 36.29 0.10 9.63
C ASP A 1045 37.29 0.93 10.46
N ILE A 1046 36.81 1.62 11.49
CA ILE A 1046 37.63 2.43 12.39
C ILE A 1046 37.74 1.75 13.75
N VAL A 1047 38.97 1.38 14.13
CA VAL A 1047 39.29 0.65 15.35
C VAL A 1047 39.95 1.57 16.37
N SER A 1048 39.36 1.67 17.56
CA SER A 1048 39.94 2.41 18.70
C SER A 1048 40.64 1.45 19.68
N LEU A 1049 41.91 1.71 19.98
CA LEU A 1049 42.78 0.91 20.86
C LEU A 1049 43.39 1.81 21.96
N SER A 1050 43.62 1.26 23.16
CA SER A 1050 44.15 2.03 24.30
C SER A 1050 45.30 1.31 25.03
N ALA A 1051 46.35 2.02 25.43
CA ALA A 1051 47.51 1.45 26.11
C ALA A 1051 47.93 2.22 27.37
N SER A 1052 48.16 1.51 28.49
CA SER A 1052 48.80 2.07 29.68
C SER A 1052 50.32 2.21 29.51
N ILE A 1053 50.86 3.30 30.03
CA ILE A 1053 52.29 3.68 29.96
C ILE A 1053 52.93 3.89 31.35
N ASP A 1054 52.30 3.40 32.42
CA ASP A 1054 52.78 3.56 33.80
C ASP A 1054 54.21 3.06 34.02
N ASP A 1055 54.65 2.10 33.20
CA ASP A 1055 55.96 1.45 33.25
C ASP A 1055 57.05 2.15 32.41
N LEU A 1056 56.67 3.13 31.57
CA LEU A 1056 57.58 3.81 30.65
C LEU A 1056 58.15 5.09 31.29
N GLU A 1057 59.44 5.34 31.08
CA GLU A 1057 60.12 6.57 31.51
C GLU A 1057 59.77 7.73 30.55
N PRO A 1058 59.84 9.00 30.96
CA PRO A 1058 59.60 10.11 30.04
C PRO A 1058 60.57 10.11 28.85
N GLY A 1059 60.04 10.27 27.63
CA GLY A 1059 60.78 10.20 26.37
C GLY A 1059 59.89 9.91 25.15
N ASP A 1060 60.50 9.90 23.96
CA ASP A 1060 59.82 9.58 22.70
C ASP A 1060 59.86 8.05 22.45
N TYR A 1061 58.71 7.47 22.16
CA TYR A 1061 58.55 6.03 21.87
C TYR A 1061 57.93 5.80 20.49
N PRO A 1062 58.40 4.80 19.73
CA PRO A 1062 57.69 4.36 18.54
C PRO A 1062 56.39 3.67 18.96
N LEU A 1063 55.29 4.06 18.31
CA LEU A 1063 53.97 3.47 18.45
C LEU A 1063 53.57 2.87 17.10
N THR A 1064 53.17 1.61 17.09
CA THR A 1064 52.76 0.92 15.88
C THR A 1064 51.37 0.33 16.01
N VAL A 1065 50.59 0.42 14.94
CA VAL A 1065 49.36 -0.38 14.75
C VAL A 1065 49.63 -1.36 13.61
N SER A 1066 49.33 -2.64 13.83
CA SER A 1066 49.60 -3.69 12.84
C SER A 1066 48.43 -4.65 12.65
N SER A 1067 48.14 -4.99 11.39
CA SER A 1067 47.36 -6.16 10.98
C SER A 1067 48.30 -7.33 10.66
N ALA A 1068 47.78 -8.46 10.16
CA ALA A 1068 48.64 -9.53 9.67
C ALA A 1068 49.36 -9.15 8.35
N ASN A 1069 48.86 -8.13 7.63
CA ASN A 1069 49.37 -7.70 6.32
C ASN A 1069 50.24 -6.44 6.40
N GLU A 1070 49.85 -5.45 7.19
CA GLU A 1070 50.50 -4.14 7.25
C GLU A 1070 50.85 -3.72 8.68
N THR A 1071 51.86 -2.86 8.82
CA THR A 1071 52.20 -2.20 10.07
C THR A 1071 52.50 -0.74 9.79
N VAL A 1072 51.78 0.15 10.46
CA VAL A 1072 52.01 1.59 10.43
C VAL A 1072 52.61 2.06 11.74
N GLU A 1073 53.56 2.99 11.64
CA GLU A 1073 54.34 3.50 12.77
C GLU A 1073 54.20 5.02 12.87
N THR A 1074 54.04 5.51 14.10
CA THR A 1074 54.18 6.91 14.48
C THR A 1074 55.07 7.02 15.72
N THR A 1075 55.35 8.24 16.19
CA THR A 1075 56.10 8.48 17.43
C THR A 1075 55.18 9.21 18.41
N VAL A 1076 55.20 8.79 19.67
CA VAL A 1076 54.49 9.45 20.78
C VAL A 1076 55.49 9.92 21.83
N THR A 1077 55.31 11.13 22.34
CA THR A 1077 56.14 11.75 23.37
C THR A 1077 55.48 11.60 24.74
N ILE A 1078 56.16 10.89 25.66
CA ILE A 1078 55.78 10.81 27.06
C ILE A 1078 56.50 11.90 27.84
N GLU A 1079 55.75 12.85 28.39
CA GLU A 1079 56.27 13.97 29.17
C GLU A 1079 56.43 13.61 30.66
N PRO A 1080 57.46 14.14 31.34
CA PRO A 1080 57.60 13.96 32.78
C PRO A 1080 56.46 14.70 33.50
N VAL A 1081 55.99 14.15 34.62
CA VAL A 1081 55.18 14.92 35.57
C VAL A 1081 56.01 16.09 36.13
N ASP A 1082 55.57 17.33 35.92
CA ASP A 1082 56.27 18.54 36.39
C ASP A 1082 56.54 18.48 37.91
N GLU A 1083 57.75 18.88 38.35
CA GLU A 1083 58.14 18.89 39.77
C GLU A 1083 57.31 19.91 40.59
N ALA A 1084 56.98 19.55 41.83
CA ALA A 1084 56.15 20.34 42.75
C ALA A 1084 56.71 21.76 43.04
N GLY A 1085 55.82 22.71 43.35
CA GLY A 1085 56.19 24.11 43.66
C GLY A 1085 57.12 24.28 44.88
N GLU A 1086 58.06 25.22 44.79
CA GLU A 1086 59.11 25.51 45.79
C GLU A 1086 58.80 26.83 46.54
N PHE A 1087 58.60 26.78 47.85
CA PHE A 1087 58.16 27.93 48.66
C PHE A 1087 59.33 28.61 49.39
N VAL A 1088 59.70 29.81 48.95
CA VAL A 1088 60.84 30.58 49.49
C VAL A 1088 60.36 31.74 50.35
N LEU A 1089 60.97 31.97 51.51
CA LEU A 1089 60.69 33.12 52.36
C LEU A 1089 61.50 34.34 51.91
N THR A 1090 60.85 35.27 51.22
CA THR A 1090 61.54 36.39 50.58
C THR A 1090 61.70 37.62 51.49
N ASP A 1091 60.84 37.79 52.50
CA ASP A 1091 60.97 38.84 53.51
C ASP A 1091 60.35 38.41 54.85
N LEU A 1092 61.01 38.80 55.95
CA LEU A 1092 60.50 38.60 57.30
C LEU A 1092 60.73 39.87 58.13
N SER A 1093 59.65 40.43 58.67
CA SER A 1093 59.70 41.70 59.41
C SER A 1093 58.93 41.61 60.73
N GLY A 1094 59.52 42.23 61.77
CA GLY A 1094 58.93 42.31 63.10
C GLY A 1094 59.59 43.42 63.94
N PRO A 1095 58.97 43.83 65.06
CA PRO A 1095 59.55 44.85 65.93
C PRO A 1095 60.83 44.33 66.60
N PRO A 1096 61.92 45.12 66.72
CA PRO A 1096 63.16 44.66 67.33
C PRO A 1096 63.08 44.53 68.86
N THR A 1097 62.06 45.13 69.51
CA THR A 1097 61.83 45.04 70.95
C THR A 1097 60.33 45.09 71.28
N GLY A 1098 59.87 44.38 72.29
CA GLY A 1098 58.50 44.42 72.81
C GLY A 1098 58.44 44.47 74.34
N ILE A 1099 57.24 44.35 74.93
CA ILE A 1099 57.05 44.22 76.39
C ILE A 1099 56.82 42.74 76.70
N ALA A 1100 57.46 42.22 77.74
CA ALA A 1100 57.27 40.82 78.13
C ALA A 1100 55.82 40.54 78.55
N GLY A 1101 55.20 39.51 77.98
CA GLY A 1101 53.81 39.14 78.22
C GLY A 1101 52.77 39.88 77.37
N GLU A 1102 53.19 40.66 76.36
CA GLU A 1102 52.28 41.22 75.34
C GLU A 1102 52.55 40.54 73.98
N ASP A 1103 51.52 40.45 73.13
CA ASP A 1103 51.66 39.89 71.79
C ASP A 1103 52.51 40.78 70.88
N VAL A 1104 53.43 40.15 70.16
CA VAL A 1104 54.18 40.76 69.06
C VAL A 1104 53.73 40.17 67.74
N THR A 1105 53.60 41.02 66.74
CA THR A 1105 53.19 40.63 65.39
C THR A 1105 54.38 40.61 64.45
N LEU A 1106 54.54 39.50 63.73
CA LEU A 1106 55.49 39.31 62.63
C LEU A 1106 54.73 39.19 61.32
N VAL A 1107 55.36 39.63 60.24
CA VAL A 1107 54.84 39.57 58.88
C VAL A 1107 55.89 38.89 58.00
N ALA A 1108 55.51 37.80 57.34
CA ALA A 1108 56.36 37.03 56.42
C ALA A 1108 55.77 37.06 55.02
N THR A 1109 56.63 37.21 54.01
CA THR A 1109 56.25 37.09 52.59
C THR A 1109 56.79 35.80 52.02
N ILE A 1110 55.90 34.96 51.50
CA ILE A 1110 56.19 33.62 50.98
C ILE A 1110 55.86 33.64 49.49
N THR A 1111 56.82 33.20 48.67
CA THR A 1111 56.68 33.15 47.21
C THR A 1111 56.87 31.72 46.74
N ASN A 1112 55.99 31.22 45.87
CA ASN A 1112 56.26 30.00 45.13
C ASN A 1112 57.16 30.36 43.93
N GLU A 1113 58.45 30.05 44.02
CA GLU A 1113 59.40 30.23 42.92
C GLU A 1113 59.48 28.99 42.00
N GLY A 1114 58.74 27.92 42.31
CA GLY A 1114 58.60 26.74 41.47
C GLY A 1114 57.70 26.97 40.26
N GLU A 1115 57.71 26.01 39.32
CA GLU A 1115 57.02 26.12 38.02
C GLU A 1115 55.58 25.57 38.05
N ALA A 1116 55.18 24.90 39.14
CA ALA A 1116 53.84 24.34 39.36
C ALA A 1116 53.15 24.91 40.62
N ALA A 1117 51.81 24.93 40.61
CA ALA A 1117 51.02 25.30 41.78
C ALA A 1117 51.22 24.27 42.90
N ALA A 1118 51.36 24.71 44.15
CA ALA A 1118 51.58 23.81 45.27
C ALA A 1118 50.98 24.35 46.57
N SER A 1119 50.80 23.45 47.54
CA SER A 1119 50.25 23.71 48.86
C SER A 1119 51.22 23.24 49.93
N GLN A 1120 51.68 24.13 50.81
CA GLN A 1120 52.66 23.80 51.86
C GLN A 1120 52.26 24.33 53.24
N THR A 1121 52.72 23.64 54.29
CA THR A 1121 52.47 24.06 55.67
C THR A 1121 53.55 25.03 56.14
N VAL A 1122 53.12 26.19 56.63
CA VAL A 1122 53.95 27.24 57.20
C VAL A 1122 53.86 27.18 58.72
N THR A 1123 54.99 27.04 59.39
CA THR A 1123 55.08 26.94 60.85
C THR A 1123 55.74 28.17 61.44
N TYR A 1124 55.15 28.72 62.50
CA TYR A 1124 55.70 29.82 63.29
C TYR A 1124 56.11 29.32 64.67
N THR A 1125 57.38 29.46 65.01
CA THR A 1125 57.96 29.01 66.29
C THR A 1125 58.60 30.16 67.08
N VAL A 1126 58.55 30.04 68.41
CA VAL A 1126 59.23 30.95 69.35
C VAL A 1126 60.13 30.12 70.26
N ASP A 1127 61.44 30.42 70.24
CA ASP A 1127 62.50 29.64 70.89
C ASP A 1127 62.40 28.13 70.59
N ASP A 1128 62.16 27.81 69.31
CA ASP A 1128 62.02 26.46 68.74
C ASP A 1128 60.76 25.69 69.21
N GLU A 1129 59.79 26.35 69.85
CA GLU A 1129 58.46 25.78 70.16
C GLU A 1129 57.42 26.31 69.18
N VAL A 1130 56.68 25.41 68.52
CA VAL A 1130 55.65 25.75 67.53
C VAL A 1130 54.47 26.44 68.20
N VAL A 1131 54.12 27.63 67.70
CA VAL A 1131 53.01 28.45 68.21
C VAL A 1131 51.82 28.41 67.26
N VAL A 1132 52.06 28.43 65.94
CA VAL A 1132 51.03 28.38 64.89
C VAL A 1132 51.52 27.52 63.73
N GLU A 1133 50.63 26.77 63.09
CA GLU A 1133 50.84 26.07 61.82
C GLU A 1133 49.65 26.36 60.90
N GLU A 1134 49.91 26.70 59.64
CA GLU A 1134 48.87 27.05 58.65
C GLU A 1134 49.27 26.55 57.27
N THR A 1135 48.32 26.04 56.47
CA THR A 1135 48.59 25.57 55.10
C THR A 1135 48.30 26.67 54.09
N VAL A 1136 49.25 26.94 53.20
CA VAL A 1136 49.20 27.99 52.17
C VAL A 1136 49.34 27.37 50.79
N GLU A 1137 48.44 27.73 49.88
CA GLU A 1137 48.45 27.30 48.47
C GLU A 1137 48.81 28.48 47.56
N LEU A 1138 49.77 28.28 46.64
CA LEU A 1138 50.24 29.31 45.72
C LEU A 1138 50.50 28.75 44.33
N GLU A 1139 50.00 29.46 43.33
CA GLU A 1139 50.34 29.28 41.92
C GLU A 1139 51.80 29.70 41.63
N PRO A 1140 52.40 29.24 40.51
CA PRO A 1140 53.78 29.56 40.11
C PRO A 1140 54.03 31.06 40.04
N GLY A 1141 55.11 31.52 40.68
CA GLY A 1141 55.53 32.92 40.68
C GLY A 1141 54.63 33.89 41.45
N LEU A 1142 53.56 33.40 42.10
CA LEU A 1142 52.74 34.20 43.01
C LEU A 1142 53.32 34.18 44.43
N TRP A 1143 52.93 35.19 45.22
CA TRP A 1143 53.35 35.35 46.61
C TRP A 1143 52.17 35.77 47.49
N THR A 1144 52.21 35.37 48.75
CA THR A 1144 51.32 35.85 49.81
C THR A 1144 52.12 36.47 50.95
N THR A 1145 51.44 37.25 51.80
CA THR A 1145 52.02 37.77 53.04
C THR A 1145 51.17 37.31 54.22
N GLU A 1146 51.77 36.50 55.07
CA GLU A 1146 51.14 35.96 56.27
C GLU A 1146 51.55 36.75 57.52
N THR A 1147 50.61 36.89 58.45
CA THR A 1147 50.81 37.67 59.67
C THR A 1147 50.60 36.80 60.90
N PHE A 1148 51.65 36.64 61.69
CA PHE A 1148 51.65 35.79 62.87
C PHE A 1148 51.78 36.64 64.14
N SER A 1149 51.08 36.27 65.21
CA SER A 1149 51.19 36.96 66.51
C SER A 1149 51.37 35.97 67.65
N ALA A 1150 52.29 36.26 68.57
CA ALA A 1150 52.52 35.45 69.76
C ALA A 1150 52.98 36.31 70.95
N GLU A 1151 52.67 35.84 72.16
CA GLU A 1151 53.03 36.52 73.40
C GLU A 1151 54.55 36.49 73.61
N LEU A 1152 55.17 37.65 73.81
CA LEU A 1152 56.62 37.78 73.86
C LEU A 1152 57.19 37.29 75.22
N PRO A 1153 58.09 36.29 75.25
CA PRO A 1153 58.71 35.81 76.48
C PRO A 1153 59.63 36.87 77.13
N PRO A 1154 59.86 36.85 78.45
CA PRO A 1154 60.80 37.77 79.09
C PRO A 1154 62.25 37.46 78.70
N GLY A 1155 62.98 38.45 78.19
CA GLY A 1155 64.38 38.32 77.75
C GLY A 1155 64.53 38.47 76.24
N GLU A 1156 65.60 37.91 75.67
CA GLU A 1156 65.74 37.80 74.21
C GLU A 1156 65.16 36.45 73.78
N SER A 1157 64.24 36.45 72.82
CA SER A 1157 63.63 35.26 72.21
C SER A 1157 63.86 35.25 70.71
N SER A 1158 64.06 34.06 70.14
CA SER A 1158 64.15 33.82 68.70
C SER A 1158 62.78 33.48 68.14
N HIS A 1159 62.40 34.11 67.04
CA HIS A 1159 61.13 33.88 66.36
C HIS A 1159 61.43 33.43 64.93
N THR A 1160 60.98 32.24 64.55
CA THR A 1160 61.30 31.60 63.26
C THR A 1160 60.01 31.24 62.53
N ILE A 1161 59.95 31.54 61.24
CA ILE A 1161 58.91 31.06 60.33
C ILE A 1161 59.58 30.11 59.32
N ALA A 1162 58.99 28.94 59.11
CA ALA A 1162 59.52 27.91 58.21
C ALA A 1162 58.42 27.29 57.34
N THR A 1163 58.73 27.04 56.07
CA THR A 1163 58.03 26.13 55.17
C THR A 1163 58.77 24.80 55.13
N ASP A 1164 58.29 23.81 54.36
CA ASP A 1164 59.03 22.57 54.15
C ASP A 1164 60.34 22.80 53.35
N ASP A 1165 60.42 23.90 52.59
CA ASP A 1165 61.54 24.23 51.70
C ASP A 1165 62.52 25.28 52.24
N ASP A 1166 62.07 26.26 53.05
CA ASP A 1166 62.89 27.39 53.50
C ASP A 1166 62.52 27.87 54.92
N GLU A 1167 63.45 28.53 55.62
CA GLU A 1167 63.22 29.08 56.96
C GLU A 1167 63.90 30.43 57.20
N ALA A 1168 63.23 31.32 57.93
CA ALA A 1168 63.77 32.62 58.32
C ALA A 1168 63.49 32.95 59.79
N SER A 1169 64.48 33.49 60.49
CA SER A 1169 64.39 33.84 61.92
C SER A 1169 64.79 35.28 62.22
N LEU A 1170 64.20 35.87 63.27
CA LEU A 1170 64.65 37.12 63.87
C LEU A 1170 64.60 37.06 65.40
N THR A 1171 65.41 37.87 66.07
CA THR A 1171 65.45 37.97 67.54
C THR A 1171 64.72 39.22 68.00
N ILE A 1172 63.80 39.06 68.96
CA ILE A 1172 63.09 40.17 69.61
C ILE A 1172 63.52 40.24 71.08
N THR A 1173 63.87 41.44 71.56
CA THR A 1173 64.19 41.64 72.98
C THR A 1173 63.00 42.22 73.74
N ALA A 1174 62.50 41.47 74.72
CA ALA A 1174 61.47 41.96 75.64
C ALA A 1174 62.05 42.89 76.71
N GLN A 1175 61.38 44.01 76.93
CA GLN A 1175 61.63 44.92 78.05
C GLN A 1175 60.71 44.53 79.21
N ASP A 1176 61.28 44.38 80.42
CA ASP A 1176 60.52 44.08 81.63
C ASP A 1176 59.46 45.16 81.91
N VAL A 1177 58.24 44.72 82.20
CA VAL A 1177 57.19 45.59 82.76
C VAL A 1177 57.65 46.06 84.15
N PRO A 1178 57.81 47.37 84.43
CA PRO A 1178 58.15 47.82 85.77
C PRO A 1178 56.94 47.61 86.69
N GLY A 1179 57.01 46.57 87.51
CA GLY A 1179 55.99 46.29 88.53
C GLY A 1179 55.81 47.48 89.48
N THR A 1180 54.60 48.03 89.51
CA THR A 1180 54.04 48.55 90.77
C THR A 1180 53.37 47.38 91.48
N ASP A 1181 54.01 47.02 92.59
CA ASP A 1181 53.59 46.21 93.72
C ASP A 1181 52.13 45.74 93.76
N ASP A 1182 51.99 44.43 93.99
CA ASP A 1182 51.10 43.81 94.98
C ASP A 1182 50.13 44.80 95.62
N ILE A 1183 48.82 44.66 95.34
CA ILE A 1183 47.80 44.48 96.39
C ILE A 1183 46.35 44.53 95.88
N PHE A 1184 45.62 43.51 96.33
CA PHE A 1184 44.20 43.44 96.70
C PHE A 1184 43.17 43.26 95.59
N GLU A 1185 42.50 42.11 95.53
CA GLU A 1185 41.51 41.49 96.45
C GLU A 1185 40.06 41.91 96.17
N GLU A 1186 39.23 40.86 96.06
CA GLU A 1186 37.79 40.75 96.33
C GLU A 1186 36.84 40.94 95.13
N GLY A 1187 36.09 39.87 94.83
CA GLY A 1187 34.78 39.94 94.16
C GLY A 1187 33.71 40.55 95.09
N PRO A 1188 32.41 40.21 95.03
CA PRO A 1188 31.68 39.36 94.09
C PRO A 1188 30.31 39.99 93.64
N THR A 1189 29.45 39.16 93.03
CA THR A 1189 27.97 39.21 92.99
C THR A 1189 27.18 40.18 92.08
N GLU A 1190 26.15 39.55 91.48
CA GLU A 1190 24.75 39.96 91.29
C GLU A 1190 24.26 40.49 89.93
N ASP A 1191 23.34 39.68 89.35
CA ASP A 1191 22.04 39.96 88.72
C ASP A 1191 21.86 41.11 87.70
N GLY A 1192 21.04 40.81 86.66
CA GLY A 1192 20.62 41.69 85.54
C GLY A 1192 19.83 42.96 85.95
N PRO A 1193 19.06 43.64 85.08
CA PRO A 1193 18.31 43.14 83.89
C PRO A 1193 18.18 44.17 82.70
N GLU A 1194 17.26 43.89 81.75
CA GLU A 1194 16.57 44.82 80.80
C GLU A 1194 17.38 45.39 79.60
N THR A 1195 16.93 45.60 78.34
CA THR A 1195 15.68 45.44 77.54
C THR A 1195 16.03 45.84 76.06
N GLU A 1196 15.27 45.31 75.09
CA GLU A 1196 15.22 45.57 73.62
C GLU A 1196 14.85 47.04 73.20
N PRO A 1197 14.60 47.46 71.91
CA PRO A 1197 14.42 46.72 70.63
C PRO A 1197 14.91 47.39 69.29
N GLU A 1198 14.50 46.77 68.15
CA GLU A 1198 14.21 47.25 66.75
C GLU A 1198 15.00 46.46 65.66
N GLU A 1199 14.40 45.44 65.02
CA GLU A 1199 13.52 45.36 63.81
C GLU A 1199 14.25 45.29 62.44
N GLU A 1200 14.20 44.09 61.81
CA GLU A 1200 13.88 43.65 60.40
C GLU A 1200 13.74 44.71 59.26
N PRO A 1201 13.74 44.36 57.93
CA PRO A 1201 13.40 43.04 57.33
C PRO A 1201 14.14 42.53 56.05
N THR A 1202 14.04 41.19 55.85
CA THR A 1202 13.65 40.34 54.68
C THR A 1202 14.26 40.54 53.26
N GLU A 1203 14.37 39.54 52.36
CA GLU A 1203 13.56 38.35 52.02
C GLU A 1203 14.38 37.16 51.44
N ASP A 1204 13.92 35.95 51.80
CA ASP A 1204 13.69 34.67 51.07
C ASP A 1204 14.77 34.04 50.15
N ALA A 1205 15.25 32.78 50.35
CA ALA A 1205 14.62 31.45 50.54
C ALA A 1205 14.15 30.77 49.22
N PRO A 1206 14.05 29.42 49.12
CA PRO A 1206 14.95 28.34 49.60
C PRO A 1206 15.06 27.16 48.56
N ALA A 1207 16.04 26.23 48.61
CA ALA A 1207 16.10 24.92 49.31
C ALA A 1207 15.72 23.66 48.47
N GLU A 1208 16.15 22.42 48.68
CA GLU A 1208 17.11 21.67 49.56
C GLU A 1208 17.00 20.18 49.07
N ASP A 1209 18.09 19.42 48.94
CA ASP A 1209 18.70 18.49 49.94
C ASP A 1209 18.00 17.10 49.95
N ASP A 1210 18.59 15.99 49.44
CA ASP A 1210 19.71 15.17 49.95
C ASP A 1210 19.30 14.12 51.02
N THR A 1211 20.19 13.13 51.23
CA THR A 1211 20.31 12.20 52.38
C THR A 1211 19.57 10.85 52.33
N GLU A 1212 20.08 9.72 52.85
CA GLU A 1212 21.39 9.25 53.32
C GLU A 1212 21.26 7.73 53.62
N GLU A 1213 22.28 6.97 53.22
CA GLU A 1213 23.07 5.95 53.94
C GLU A 1213 22.59 5.17 55.21
N THR A 1214 22.96 3.86 55.17
CA THR A 1214 23.38 2.88 56.22
C THR A 1214 22.34 2.01 56.96
N PRO A 1215 22.72 0.88 57.64
CA PRO A 1215 24.01 0.12 57.71
C PRO A 1215 23.89 -1.43 57.61
N THR A 1216 25.06 -2.10 57.65
CA THR A 1216 25.37 -3.55 57.68
C THR A 1216 25.08 -4.31 59.00
N GLU A 1217 24.84 -5.63 58.94
CA GLU A 1217 25.66 -6.73 59.57
C GLU A 1217 24.99 -8.14 59.59
N ASP A 1218 25.73 -9.11 59.03
CA ASP A 1218 26.15 -10.45 59.56
C ASP A 1218 25.36 -11.79 59.39
N ASP A 1219 26.12 -12.75 58.81
CA ASP A 1219 26.23 -14.23 58.84
C ASP A 1219 25.03 -15.20 59.08
N THR A 1220 24.87 -16.22 58.20
CA THR A 1220 25.21 -17.66 58.47
C THR A 1220 24.87 -18.66 57.34
N GLU A 1221 25.88 -19.47 56.98
CA GLU A 1221 25.93 -20.94 56.77
C GLU A 1221 25.05 -21.76 55.77
N GLU A 1222 25.76 -22.67 55.08
CA GLU A 1222 25.41 -24.02 54.53
C GLU A 1222 24.87 -24.19 53.08
N THR A 1223 25.68 -24.88 52.25
CA THR A 1223 25.29 -25.77 51.13
C THR A 1223 24.72 -27.11 51.69
N PRO A 1224 24.12 -28.09 50.94
CA PRO A 1224 24.20 -28.41 49.48
C PRO A 1224 22.91 -29.05 48.85
N GLU A 1225 23.09 -29.69 47.67
CA GLU A 1225 22.30 -30.80 47.02
C GLU A 1225 21.20 -30.36 46.04
N ASN A 1226 21.31 -30.51 44.71
CA ASN A 1226 21.63 -31.65 43.81
C ASN A 1226 20.68 -32.86 43.90
N GLU A 1227 20.38 -33.40 42.71
CA GLU A 1227 19.72 -34.67 42.34
C GLU A 1227 18.19 -34.62 42.11
N SER A 1228 17.59 -35.13 41.02
CA SER A 1228 17.97 -35.85 39.78
C SER A 1228 16.65 -35.98 38.96
N GLY A 1229 16.59 -36.19 37.64
CA GLY A 1229 17.59 -36.56 36.64
C GLY A 1229 16.94 -36.94 35.30
N ASP A 1230 17.81 -37.48 34.42
CA ASP A 1230 17.60 -38.21 33.15
C ASP A 1230 16.90 -37.44 32.00
N ASP A 1231 17.35 -37.48 30.75
CA ASP A 1231 18.35 -38.28 30.03
C ASP A 1231 18.61 -37.54 28.69
N ALA A 1232 19.84 -37.59 28.16
CA ALA A 1232 20.10 -37.33 26.73
C ALA A 1232 20.05 -38.69 26.00
N PRO A 1233 19.64 -38.79 24.72
CA PRO A 1233 20.58 -38.45 23.64
C PRO A 1233 19.98 -37.92 22.32
N ASP A 1234 20.87 -37.25 21.60
CA ASP A 1234 21.06 -37.10 20.14
C ASP A 1234 20.38 -38.14 19.21
N ALA A 1235 19.64 -37.69 18.19
CA ALA A 1235 19.79 -38.03 16.76
C ALA A 1235 18.55 -37.64 15.91
N ALA A 1236 18.84 -37.20 14.69
CA ALA A 1236 17.95 -36.71 13.64
C ALA A 1236 17.00 -37.75 12.98
N ASP A 1237 16.07 -37.17 12.21
CA ASP A 1237 15.30 -37.64 11.03
C ASP A 1237 13.90 -38.27 11.19
N GLY A 1238 12.91 -37.57 10.61
CA GLY A 1238 11.90 -38.18 9.72
C GLY A 1238 10.42 -38.17 10.14
N ASP A 1239 9.67 -37.23 9.56
CA ASP A 1239 8.32 -37.36 8.96
C ASP A 1239 7.08 -37.71 9.83
N GLU A 1240 6.11 -36.77 9.89
CA GLU A 1240 4.71 -37.05 10.22
C GLU A 1240 3.87 -37.06 8.93
N VAL A 1241 3.31 -38.23 8.60
CA VAL A 1241 2.22 -38.39 7.63
C VAL A 1241 0.91 -38.64 8.38
N GLY A 1242 -0.16 -38.04 7.88
CA GLY A 1242 -1.52 -38.10 8.39
C GLY A 1242 -2.17 -39.49 8.42
N THR A 1243 -3.41 -39.49 8.92
CA THR A 1243 -4.27 -40.68 8.93
C THR A 1243 -5.69 -40.33 8.47
N ASP A 1244 -6.05 -40.87 7.32
CA ASP A 1244 -7.43 -41.09 6.86
C ASP A 1244 -8.06 -42.33 7.54
N THR A 1245 -9.40 -42.40 7.57
CA THR A 1245 -10.16 -43.67 7.64
C THR A 1245 -11.61 -43.42 7.17
N GLU A 1246 -12.33 -44.23 6.37
CA GLU A 1246 -12.31 -45.68 6.07
C GLU A 1246 -12.93 -46.01 4.68
N ASN A 1247 -12.34 -46.95 3.92
CA ASN A 1247 -12.89 -48.30 3.63
C ASN A 1247 -11.98 -49.14 2.69
N GLY A 1248 -11.53 -50.33 3.14
CA GLY A 1248 -10.58 -51.24 2.45
C GLY A 1248 -11.20 -52.26 1.46
N PRO A 1249 -10.65 -53.50 1.25
CA PRO A 1249 -9.35 -54.05 1.71
C PRO A 1249 -8.60 -54.98 0.68
N ALA A 1250 -7.48 -55.58 1.16
CA ALA A 1250 -6.83 -56.87 0.79
C ALA A 1250 -5.57 -56.79 -0.10
N THR A 1251 -4.42 -57.46 0.15
CA THR A 1251 -4.02 -58.52 1.10
C THR A 1251 -2.50 -58.78 1.03
N ALA A 1252 -1.90 -59.12 2.19
CA ALA A 1252 -0.88 -60.17 2.44
C ALA A 1252 0.52 -60.11 1.78
N ALA A 1253 1.62 -60.55 2.40
CA ALA A 1253 1.99 -60.91 3.76
C ALA A 1253 3.49 -61.34 3.76
N ASP A 1254 4.17 -61.08 4.88
CA ASP A 1254 5.15 -61.95 5.56
C ASP A 1254 6.57 -62.08 4.97
N SER A 1255 7.53 -61.34 5.54
CA SER A 1255 8.78 -61.85 6.17
C SER A 1255 9.58 -60.73 6.81
#